data_AF-A0A2E6TJG9-F1
#
_entry.id   AF-A0A2E6TJG9-F1
#
_cell.length_a   1.000
_cell.length_b   1.000
_cell.length_c   1.000
_cell.angle_alpha   90.00
_cell.angle_beta   90.00
_cell.angle_gamma   90.00
#
_symmetry.space_group_name_H-M   'P 1'
#
loop_
_entity.id
_entity.type
_entity.pdbx_description
1 polymer ?
#
loop_
_entity_poly.entity_id
_entity_poly.type
_entity_poly.pdbx_seq_one_letter_code
_entity_poly.pdbx_strand_id
1 'polypeptide(L)'
;MNQVCLLLPLYSKPYSMNLNYNIFVRSILTVLSLHCSAIQAETRKITLGVKPGLHFEPKVLHVLPGEEVELTFDNSDMMMHNFVLVKPGMRMGIVEAANALGAEGPTLHYVPVSENVLASTPVVMPKKKATIRFKAPLKEDQYPYVCTFPGHGFLMHGTLFVAKTEPKELTTAPQTEVSLPVSVPEELISTLFSPNSVTPCVACIGVAPTGEVFAGVDQIGSLGKGGGKGRIIRLVDEDHDGISDIRTEYALIDNPRGILPVGNKLYVLHTKWGEGKKFDGMFLSVLEDLDGDGLADGPPRHLVREISTRKYNQARGVDHTTNGIRMGIDGWIYVAVGDFGFVDATGTDGKKLTMFGGGIIRVRPDGTELETYASGLRNIYDVAIDPFLNLFTRGNTNDGGGWNMRFIHEVQTGEYGYPMLFKRYTSEIIPALVDVGGGSGTGAMFFEEPGWPEKYNDVPMMCDWGRGQLFIHRISPDGPSFTQEQENFIKCGRITDVDCDGSGRLFIGSWSNSGFKGGTGGYVARVVPKNWEYKAFPNLKKCNTVDLANLLRTHSAKTRLHAQQEILRRGGSGKEVLAVAVDKVIAPKCRVAAIFTLKQLLGEKSHKDLLKLIDDPAVAEHALRALADRKTQLNGVPVKVFKDALKHQNPRVQVAAAVALGRLGDKSAAEALLAVSNPPKVDPLPILVSPPVEKRRSPILHQSPVIEGKGIHKFDIDISGWKELHLTLGDGGNGTGNDHGAWFDPLLVKKDGTSIKLTDLKWSKAIQGWGKTRVGFSATGAKLARKDGKEMNNGIGTHSIGFIKYSKLPEEAVRFQCTAGLASTAHRGKVRFYVSRSPVKKLAGKGMEAIPEGPHAIPNSASILPHVARQALVSLDAWAACVGAIDTPNQGGALMALRYMHRPEAVDALIEYFEGTTESDTRQRIARSLVRLVNREKPYIGETWWSTRPDTRGPYYYPTPWEKTDAIIKSLMKVANSGDSATRFVISELAKKDRAEIPGL
;
A
#
# COMPACT_ATOMS: atom_id res chain seq x y z
N MET A 1 -7.66 -49.17 -35.09
CA MET A 1 -6.62 -49.19 -36.14
C MET A 1 -5.31 -48.71 -35.54
N ASN A 2 -4.24 -49.47 -35.73
CA ASN A 2 -2.80 -49.14 -35.64
C ASN A 2 -2.29 -48.55 -34.29
N GLN A 3 -1.33 -49.10 -33.53
CA GLN A 3 0.01 -49.68 -33.84
C GLN A 3 0.94 -48.67 -34.59
N VAL A 4 2.25 -48.52 -34.32
CA VAL A 4 3.19 -49.25 -33.43
C VAL A 4 4.48 -48.41 -33.17
N CYS A 5 5.26 -48.81 -32.16
CA CYS A 5 6.68 -48.55 -31.79
C CYS A 5 7.59 -47.52 -32.52
N LEU A 6 8.60 -47.03 -31.78
CA LEU A 6 10.07 -47.18 -31.97
C LEU A 6 10.81 -46.09 -31.12
N LEU A 7 12.07 -46.19 -30.66
CA LEU A 7 12.97 -47.29 -30.23
C LEU A 7 14.16 -46.66 -29.44
N LEU A 8 14.82 -47.40 -28.54
CA LEU A 8 16.07 -47.00 -27.84
C LEU A 8 17.30 -46.98 -28.79
N PRO A 9 18.36 -46.19 -28.49
CA PRO A 9 19.63 -46.73 -27.95
C PRO A 9 20.44 -45.74 -27.04
N LEU A 10 21.61 -46.02 -26.42
CA LEU A 10 22.28 -47.19 -25.78
C LEU A 10 23.57 -46.70 -25.02
N TYR A 11 24.20 -47.57 -24.19
CA TYR A 11 25.61 -47.56 -23.69
C TYR A 11 26.12 -46.36 -22.83
N SER A 12 26.44 -46.53 -21.53
CA SER A 12 27.69 -47.08 -20.88
C SER A 12 28.91 -46.11 -20.88
N LYS A 13 29.86 -46.08 -19.93
CA LYS A 13 30.42 -47.13 -19.03
C LYS A 13 31.11 -46.48 -17.76
N PRO A 14 32.10 -47.05 -17.03
CA PRO A 14 32.06 -47.18 -15.55
C PRO A 14 33.12 -46.35 -14.79
N TYR A 15 33.30 -46.54 -13.46
CA TYR A 15 34.59 -46.92 -12.82
C TYR A 15 34.47 -47.19 -11.29
N SER A 16 35.23 -48.22 -10.87
CA SER A 16 35.67 -48.75 -9.55
C SER A 16 35.46 -47.94 -8.25
N MET A 17 35.09 -48.51 -7.09
CA MET A 17 35.49 -49.77 -6.38
C MET A 17 36.83 -49.67 -5.61
N ASN A 18 36.76 -49.71 -4.26
CA ASN A 18 37.64 -50.43 -3.29
C ASN A 18 37.40 -49.90 -1.86
N LEU A 19 37.00 -50.74 -0.88
CA LEU A 19 37.83 -51.50 0.11
C LEU A 19 38.40 -50.58 1.23
N ASN A 20 38.52 -50.95 2.52
CA ASN A 20 38.47 -52.26 3.19
C ASN A 20 38.40 -52.05 4.73
N TYR A 21 37.86 -52.99 5.54
CA TYR A 21 38.65 -53.86 6.45
C TYR A 21 37.80 -54.71 7.43
N ASN A 22 38.17 -56.00 7.54
CA ASN A 22 37.66 -56.98 8.51
C ASN A 22 38.49 -57.02 9.80
N ILE A 23 37.88 -57.30 10.95
CA ILE A 23 38.59 -57.87 12.12
C ILE A 23 37.78 -59.01 12.80
N PHE A 24 38.33 -60.23 12.70
CA PHE A 24 38.36 -61.34 13.68
C PHE A 24 37.14 -62.26 14.02
N VAL A 25 37.33 -63.54 13.60
CA VAL A 25 37.41 -64.77 14.45
C VAL A 25 36.14 -65.52 14.92
N ARG A 26 35.99 -66.74 14.34
CA ARG A 26 35.78 -68.09 14.94
C ARG A 26 34.97 -68.23 16.25
N SER A 27 34.15 -69.26 16.49
CA SER A 27 33.69 -70.46 15.74
C SER A 27 32.66 -71.18 16.63
N ILE A 28 31.76 -72.01 16.06
CA ILE A 28 31.39 -73.39 16.52
C ILE A 28 30.30 -73.99 15.61
N LEU A 29 30.27 -75.33 15.54
CA LEU A 29 29.50 -76.14 14.60
C LEU A 29 28.06 -76.49 15.07
N THR A 30 27.18 -76.64 14.07
CA THR A 30 26.22 -77.75 13.86
C THR A 30 25.64 -78.52 15.05
N VAL A 31 24.32 -78.41 15.27
CA VAL A 31 23.44 -79.52 15.71
C VAL A 31 22.12 -79.49 14.92
N LEU A 32 21.52 -80.67 14.71
CA LEU A 32 20.35 -80.94 13.86
C LEU A 32 18.98 -80.58 14.47
N SER A 33 18.06 -80.27 13.54
CA SER A 33 16.62 -80.64 13.46
C SER A 33 15.58 -80.16 14.48
N LEU A 34 14.39 -79.85 13.93
CA LEU A 34 13.10 -79.53 14.57
C LEU A 34 13.13 -78.25 15.42
N HIS A 35 12.43 -77.17 15.05
CA HIS A 35 10.98 -77.11 14.99
C HIS A 35 10.48 -76.15 13.89
N CYS A 36 9.44 -76.56 13.16
CA CYS A 36 8.62 -75.63 12.37
C CYS A 36 7.62 -74.96 13.32
N SER A 37 8.07 -73.92 14.03
CA SER A 37 7.15 -73.03 14.75
C SER A 37 6.54 -72.07 13.74
N ALA A 38 5.24 -72.21 13.50
CA ALA A 38 4.48 -71.19 12.81
C ALA A 38 4.64 -69.87 13.57
N ILE A 39 5.06 -68.80 12.89
CA ILE A 39 5.09 -67.46 13.48
C ILE A 39 3.64 -67.04 13.70
N GLN A 40 3.18 -67.21 14.93
CA GLN A 40 1.87 -66.78 15.36
C GLN A 40 1.88 -65.25 15.39
N ALA A 41 1.24 -64.64 14.39
CA ALA A 41 1.24 -63.19 14.24
C ALA A 41 0.61 -62.54 15.49
N GLU A 42 1.41 -61.76 16.23
CA GLU A 42 0.94 -61.07 17.42
C GLU A 42 -0.15 -60.06 17.03
N THR A 43 -1.33 -60.17 17.66
CA THR A 43 -2.44 -59.25 17.43
C THR A 43 -2.14 -57.91 18.08
N ARG A 44 -2.09 -56.85 17.29
CA ARG A 44 -1.80 -55.49 17.74
C ARG A 44 -2.96 -54.96 18.56
N LYS A 45 -2.73 -54.74 19.85
CA LYS A 45 -3.74 -54.17 20.76
C LYS A 45 -3.70 -52.65 20.71
N ILE A 46 -4.86 -52.04 20.49
CA ILE A 46 -5.07 -50.60 20.43
C ILE A 46 -6.19 -50.23 21.39
N THR A 47 -6.05 -49.11 22.10
CA THR A 47 -7.15 -48.50 22.87
C THR A 47 -7.53 -47.20 22.22
N LEU A 48 -8.84 -46.97 22.05
CA LEU A 48 -9.40 -45.74 21.54
C LEU A 48 -10.42 -45.23 22.56
N GLY A 49 -10.15 -44.10 23.19
CA GLY A 49 -11.06 -43.43 24.11
C GLY A 49 -11.88 -42.34 23.45
N VAL A 50 -12.59 -41.60 24.29
CA VAL A 50 -13.36 -40.41 23.92
C VAL A 50 -12.99 -39.25 24.87
N LYS A 51 -13.14 -38.01 24.39
CA LYS A 51 -13.01 -36.80 25.19
C LYS A 51 -14.22 -35.88 24.99
N PRO A 52 -14.50 -34.95 25.92
CA PRO A 52 -15.59 -33.98 25.78
C PRO A 52 -15.51 -33.22 24.44
N GLY A 53 -16.67 -32.82 23.90
CA GLY A 53 -16.75 -32.14 22.60
C GLY A 53 -16.93 -33.05 21.38
N LEU A 54 -17.38 -34.30 21.58
CA LEU A 54 -17.59 -35.27 20.49
C LEU A 54 -16.28 -35.60 19.73
N HIS A 55 -15.25 -36.03 20.45
CA HIS A 55 -13.96 -36.41 19.85
C HIS A 55 -13.48 -37.78 20.35
N PHE A 56 -12.80 -38.49 19.46
CA PHE A 56 -11.98 -39.66 19.82
C PHE A 56 -10.61 -39.24 20.35
N GLU A 57 -10.01 -40.09 21.19
CA GLU A 57 -8.66 -39.89 21.73
C GLU A 57 -7.90 -41.24 21.78
N PRO A 58 -6.78 -41.44 21.06
CA PRO A 58 -6.14 -40.48 20.15
C PRO A 58 -6.94 -40.29 18.86
N LYS A 59 -6.87 -39.08 18.27
CA LYS A 59 -7.52 -38.74 16.98
C LYS A 59 -6.86 -39.41 15.76
N VAL A 60 -5.66 -39.97 15.95
CA VAL A 60 -4.87 -40.67 14.94
C VAL A 60 -4.44 -42.03 15.47
N LEU A 61 -4.55 -43.06 14.64
CA LEU A 61 -4.08 -44.42 14.90
C LEU A 61 -3.13 -44.85 13.78
N HIS A 62 -2.19 -45.76 14.06
CA HIS A 62 -1.28 -46.32 13.07
C HIS A 62 -1.16 -47.84 13.21
N VAL A 63 -1.20 -48.52 12.06
CA VAL A 63 -1.04 -49.96 11.89
C VAL A 63 -0.26 -50.25 10.60
N LEU A 64 0.38 -51.42 10.55
CA LEU A 64 1.04 -51.93 9.36
C LEU A 64 0.00 -52.53 8.38
N PRO A 65 0.27 -52.52 7.07
CA PRO A 65 -0.60 -53.16 6.08
C PRO A 65 -0.83 -54.65 6.37
N GLY A 66 -2.08 -55.07 6.54
CA GLY A 66 -2.44 -56.45 6.85
C GLY A 66 -2.21 -56.91 8.30
N GLU A 67 -1.85 -56.02 9.22
CA GLU A 67 -1.72 -56.30 10.66
C GLU A 67 -3.07 -56.76 11.25
N GLU A 68 -3.05 -57.76 12.14
CA GLU A 68 -4.26 -58.17 12.89
C GLU A 68 -4.44 -57.25 14.09
N VAL A 69 -5.56 -56.54 14.17
CA VAL A 69 -5.79 -55.48 15.16
C VAL A 69 -6.89 -55.89 16.15
N GLU A 70 -6.64 -55.72 17.44
CA GLU A 70 -7.64 -55.78 18.52
C GLU A 70 -7.82 -54.37 19.09
N LEU A 71 -8.87 -53.67 18.67
CA LEU A 71 -9.18 -52.33 19.13
C LEU A 71 -10.23 -52.38 20.25
N THR A 72 -9.87 -51.85 21.42
CA THR A 72 -10.79 -51.62 22.54
C THR A 72 -11.25 -50.16 22.51
N PHE A 73 -12.52 -49.95 22.20
CA PHE A 73 -13.17 -48.65 22.27
C PHE A 73 -13.71 -48.43 23.68
N ASP A 74 -13.21 -47.39 24.36
CA ASP A 74 -13.51 -47.03 25.74
C ASP A 74 -14.39 -45.78 25.78
N ASN A 75 -15.71 -45.98 25.94
CA ASN A 75 -16.64 -44.88 26.10
C ASN A 75 -16.60 -44.36 27.55
N SER A 76 -15.60 -43.54 27.84
CA SER A 76 -15.43 -42.82 29.10
C SER A 76 -16.37 -41.62 29.25
N ASP A 77 -17.20 -41.29 28.26
CA ASP A 77 -18.12 -40.14 28.24
C ASP A 77 -19.48 -40.46 28.90
N MET A 78 -20.37 -39.47 28.96
CA MET A 78 -21.77 -39.57 29.40
C MET A 78 -22.76 -39.78 28.24
N MET A 79 -22.31 -39.71 26.98
CA MET A 79 -23.13 -39.95 25.78
C MET A 79 -22.86 -41.35 25.18
N MET A 80 -23.74 -41.80 24.28
CA MET A 80 -23.58 -43.05 23.54
C MET A 80 -22.70 -42.83 22.31
N HIS A 81 -21.74 -43.73 22.08
CA HIS A 81 -20.80 -43.64 20.96
C HIS A 81 -20.53 -45.01 20.34
N ASN A 82 -20.10 -45.06 19.08
CA ASN A 82 -19.53 -46.26 18.46
C ASN A 82 -18.26 -45.89 17.68
N PHE A 83 -17.51 -46.91 17.27
CA PHE A 83 -16.40 -46.80 16.33
C PHE A 83 -16.81 -47.47 15.01
N VAL A 84 -16.67 -46.77 13.88
CA VAL A 84 -16.88 -47.33 12.54
C VAL A 84 -15.71 -46.93 11.64
N LEU A 85 -14.87 -47.90 11.26
CA LEU A 85 -13.80 -47.74 10.28
C LEU A 85 -14.37 -47.83 8.87
N VAL A 86 -14.00 -46.91 7.98
CA VAL A 86 -14.54 -46.82 6.62
C VAL A 86 -13.46 -46.72 5.54
N LYS A 87 -13.82 -47.02 4.28
CA LYS A 87 -12.93 -46.81 3.12
C LYS A 87 -12.57 -45.32 2.95
N PRO A 88 -11.39 -44.99 2.38
CA PRO A 88 -10.96 -43.60 2.14
C PRO A 88 -11.99 -42.82 1.31
N GLY A 89 -12.24 -41.57 1.68
CA GLY A 89 -13.23 -40.68 1.04
C GLY A 89 -14.70 -40.99 1.38
N MET A 90 -15.04 -42.14 1.96
CA MET A 90 -16.45 -42.57 2.14
C MET A 90 -17.09 -42.08 3.46
N ARG A 91 -16.38 -41.28 4.29
CA ARG A 91 -16.85 -40.88 5.64
C ARG A 91 -18.24 -40.24 5.61
N MET A 92 -18.44 -39.19 4.82
CA MET A 92 -19.71 -38.44 4.85
C MET A 92 -20.89 -39.27 4.37
N GLY A 93 -20.73 -40.07 3.30
CA GLY A 93 -21.78 -40.99 2.85
C GLY A 93 -22.18 -42.03 3.90
N ILE A 94 -21.24 -42.49 4.75
CA ILE A 94 -21.56 -43.38 5.88
C ILE A 94 -22.24 -42.62 7.03
N VAL A 95 -21.85 -41.37 7.32
CA VAL A 95 -22.51 -40.54 8.35
C VAL A 95 -23.96 -40.19 7.94
N GLU A 96 -24.18 -39.83 6.68
CA GLU A 96 -25.51 -39.55 6.12
C GLU A 96 -26.38 -40.82 6.12
N ALA A 97 -25.84 -41.95 5.64
CA ALA A 97 -26.55 -43.22 5.66
C ALA A 97 -26.90 -43.68 7.09
N ALA A 98 -26.03 -43.45 8.07
CA ALA A 98 -26.30 -43.76 9.48
C ALA A 98 -27.45 -42.92 10.07
N ASN A 99 -27.45 -41.60 9.79
CA ASN A 99 -28.54 -40.71 10.22
C ASN A 99 -29.87 -41.07 9.52
N ALA A 100 -29.83 -41.61 8.29
CA ALA A 100 -31.00 -42.03 7.53
C ALA A 100 -31.65 -43.35 8.03
N LEU A 101 -31.02 -44.11 8.93
CA LEU A 101 -31.56 -45.39 9.42
C LEU A 101 -32.86 -45.26 10.23
N GLY A 102 -33.17 -44.07 10.75
CA GLY A 102 -34.42 -43.79 11.45
C GLY A 102 -34.76 -44.80 12.54
N ALA A 103 -35.91 -45.46 12.42
CA ALA A 103 -36.40 -46.45 13.38
C ALA A 103 -35.58 -47.75 13.43
N GLU A 104 -34.81 -48.08 12.39
CA GLU A 104 -33.94 -49.27 12.35
C GLU A 104 -32.57 -49.02 12.99
N GLY A 105 -32.24 -47.75 13.25
CA GLY A 105 -30.96 -47.32 13.83
C GLY A 105 -30.57 -48.06 15.12
N PRO A 106 -31.43 -48.13 16.16
CA PRO A 106 -31.11 -48.85 17.40
C PRO A 106 -30.75 -50.32 17.19
N THR A 107 -31.49 -51.04 16.34
CA THR A 107 -31.26 -52.46 16.02
C THR A 107 -29.99 -52.71 15.22
N LEU A 108 -29.57 -51.74 14.40
CA LEU A 108 -28.33 -51.79 13.61
C LEU A 108 -27.15 -51.11 14.31
N HIS A 109 -27.30 -50.71 15.58
CA HIS A 109 -26.31 -49.91 16.32
C HIS A 109 -25.86 -48.63 15.58
N TYR A 110 -26.76 -48.07 14.76
CA TYR A 110 -26.55 -46.97 13.82
C TYR A 110 -25.42 -47.18 12.79
N VAL A 111 -24.99 -48.43 12.57
CA VAL A 111 -24.01 -48.77 11.53
C VAL A 111 -24.79 -49.15 10.25
N PRO A 112 -24.73 -48.36 9.17
CA PRO A 112 -25.45 -48.68 7.95
C PRO A 112 -24.82 -49.87 7.23
N VAL A 113 -25.65 -50.74 6.65
CA VAL A 113 -25.19 -51.88 5.85
C VAL A 113 -24.57 -51.37 4.55
N SER A 114 -23.24 -51.33 4.51
CA SER A 114 -22.48 -50.82 3.37
C SER A 114 -21.15 -51.54 3.22
N GLU A 115 -20.78 -51.87 1.98
CA GLU A 115 -19.45 -52.39 1.65
C GLU A 115 -18.30 -51.42 1.97
N ASN A 116 -18.62 -50.17 2.31
CA ASN A 116 -17.65 -49.13 2.66
C ASN A 116 -17.33 -49.10 4.17
N VAL A 117 -18.05 -49.86 5.00
CA VAL A 117 -17.70 -50.12 6.40
C VAL A 117 -16.75 -51.32 6.46
N LEU A 118 -15.60 -51.12 7.10
CA LEU A 118 -14.51 -52.12 7.17
C LEU A 118 -14.47 -52.84 8.53
N ALA A 119 -14.83 -52.13 9.61
CA ALA A 119 -14.94 -52.65 10.97
C ALA A 119 -15.85 -51.74 11.78
N SER A 120 -16.66 -52.26 12.71
CA SER A 120 -17.47 -51.43 13.61
C SER A 120 -17.74 -52.07 14.97
N THR A 121 -17.79 -51.25 16.02
CA THR A 121 -18.37 -51.68 17.30
C THR A 121 -19.89 -51.47 17.29
N PRO A 122 -20.65 -52.21 18.11
CA PRO A 122 -21.96 -51.78 18.57
C PRO A 122 -21.92 -50.36 19.19
N VAL A 123 -23.10 -49.78 19.43
CA VAL A 123 -23.23 -48.60 20.30
C VAL A 123 -22.77 -48.98 21.70
N VAL A 124 -21.72 -48.31 22.15
CA VAL A 124 -21.17 -48.46 23.50
C VAL A 124 -21.84 -47.44 24.40
N MET A 125 -22.51 -47.95 25.44
CA MET A 125 -23.18 -47.12 26.44
C MET A 125 -22.16 -46.30 27.26
N PRO A 126 -22.58 -45.19 27.89
CA PRO A 126 -21.75 -44.42 28.81
C PRO A 126 -21.02 -45.29 29.85
N LYS A 127 -19.74 -45.00 30.07
CA LYS A 127 -18.85 -45.73 31.00
C LYS A 127 -18.72 -47.23 30.71
N LYS A 128 -18.89 -47.66 29.45
CA LYS A 128 -18.66 -49.04 28.98
C LYS A 128 -17.57 -49.08 27.92
N LYS A 129 -17.08 -50.28 27.64
CA LYS A 129 -16.10 -50.54 26.57
C LYS A 129 -16.62 -51.63 25.64
N ALA A 130 -16.20 -51.61 24.38
CA ALA A 130 -16.37 -52.72 23.45
C ALA A 130 -15.04 -53.00 22.73
N THR A 131 -14.78 -54.26 22.42
CA THR A 131 -13.57 -54.66 21.70
C THR A 131 -13.97 -55.26 20.36
N ILE A 132 -13.33 -54.81 19.28
CA ILE A 132 -13.44 -55.38 17.94
C ILE A 132 -12.07 -55.91 17.50
N ARG A 133 -12.08 -57.04 16.78
CA ARG A 133 -10.94 -57.51 16.00
C ARG A 133 -11.19 -57.29 14.51
N PHE A 134 -10.21 -56.74 13.81
CA PHE A 134 -10.24 -56.59 12.35
C PHE A 134 -8.83 -56.68 11.78
N LYS A 135 -8.73 -57.08 10.51
CA LYS A 135 -7.47 -57.05 9.77
C LYS A 135 -7.29 -55.67 9.12
N ALA A 136 -6.15 -55.03 9.34
CA ALA A 136 -5.83 -53.77 8.68
C ALA A 136 -5.82 -53.96 7.15
N PRO A 137 -6.32 -52.99 6.36
CA PRO A 137 -6.24 -53.02 4.90
C PRO A 137 -4.81 -53.27 4.38
N LEU A 138 -4.69 -53.87 3.19
CA LEU A 138 -3.39 -54.10 2.55
C LEU A 138 -2.86 -52.89 1.78
N LYS A 139 -3.73 -51.96 1.38
CA LYS A 139 -3.35 -50.73 0.68
C LYS A 139 -2.97 -49.66 1.71
N GLU A 140 -1.74 -49.17 1.63
CA GLU A 140 -1.27 -48.02 2.40
C GLU A 140 -2.08 -46.77 2.04
N ASP A 141 -2.82 -46.22 3.00
CA ASP A 141 -3.75 -45.10 2.82
C ASP A 141 -4.24 -44.55 4.20
N GLN A 142 -5.00 -43.47 4.16
CA GLN A 142 -5.71 -42.91 5.32
C GLN A 142 -7.16 -43.41 5.36
N TYR A 143 -7.48 -44.25 6.34
CA TYR A 143 -8.82 -44.81 6.53
C TYR A 143 -9.53 -44.03 7.65
N PRO A 144 -10.60 -43.27 7.35
CA PRO A 144 -11.36 -42.58 8.38
C PRO A 144 -12.00 -43.60 9.32
N TYR A 145 -12.05 -43.27 10.62
CA TYR A 145 -13.00 -43.88 11.52
C TYR A 145 -13.90 -42.80 12.14
N VAL A 146 -15.15 -43.14 12.39
CA VAL A 146 -16.21 -42.17 12.69
C VAL A 146 -17.22 -42.75 13.68
N CYS A 147 -17.79 -41.91 14.54
CA CYS A 147 -18.95 -42.26 15.34
C CYS A 147 -20.21 -42.06 14.49
N THR A 148 -21.00 -43.11 14.31
CA THR A 148 -22.24 -43.10 13.51
C THR A 148 -23.50 -43.01 14.39
N PHE A 149 -23.34 -42.88 15.70
CA PHE A 149 -24.47 -42.48 16.56
C PHE A 149 -25.06 -41.15 16.06
N PRO A 150 -26.40 -40.98 16.02
CA PRO A 150 -27.03 -39.87 15.29
C PRO A 150 -26.48 -38.49 15.63
N GLY A 151 -26.14 -37.72 14.61
CA GLY A 151 -25.53 -36.39 14.72
C GLY A 151 -24.06 -36.34 15.14
N HIS A 152 -23.47 -37.40 15.71
CA HIS A 152 -22.09 -37.34 16.23
C HIS A 152 -21.04 -37.30 15.09
N GLY A 153 -21.26 -38.05 14.00
CA GLY A 153 -20.25 -38.31 12.96
C GLY A 153 -19.80 -37.11 12.13
N PHE A 154 -20.50 -35.98 12.22
CA PHE A 154 -20.05 -34.72 11.63
C PHE A 154 -18.75 -34.22 12.28
N LEU A 155 -18.68 -34.29 13.62
CA LEU A 155 -17.56 -33.81 14.46
C LEU A 155 -16.66 -34.95 14.98
N MET A 156 -17.26 -36.11 15.27
CA MET A 156 -16.58 -37.21 15.95
C MET A 156 -15.98 -38.21 14.95
N HIS A 157 -14.77 -37.90 14.49
CA HIS A 157 -14.00 -38.77 13.63
C HIS A 157 -12.48 -38.64 13.87
N GLY A 158 -11.75 -39.65 13.41
CA GLY A 158 -10.29 -39.68 13.38
C GLY A 158 -9.78 -40.49 12.18
N THR A 159 -8.47 -40.75 12.14
CA THR A 159 -7.82 -41.42 11.00
C THR A 159 -6.97 -42.60 11.45
N LEU A 160 -7.21 -43.76 10.85
CA LEU A 160 -6.30 -44.91 10.90
C LEU A 160 -5.36 -44.83 9.70
N PHE A 161 -4.08 -44.56 9.96
CA PHE A 161 -3.03 -44.69 8.96
C PHE A 161 -2.62 -46.15 8.84
N VAL A 162 -2.80 -46.70 7.64
CA VAL A 162 -2.21 -47.97 7.24
C VAL A 162 -0.92 -47.63 6.51
N ALA A 163 0.23 -47.83 7.14
CA ALA A 163 1.52 -47.41 6.59
C ALA A 163 2.67 -48.25 7.13
N LYS A 164 3.70 -48.50 6.33
CA LYS A 164 4.92 -49.20 6.80
C LYS A 164 5.81 -48.36 7.71
N THR A 165 5.60 -47.04 7.73
CA THR A 165 6.32 -46.08 8.57
C THR A 165 5.33 -45.34 9.46
N GLU A 166 5.69 -45.11 10.72
CA GLU A 166 4.87 -44.36 11.67
C GLU A 166 4.68 -42.89 11.19
N PRO A 167 3.43 -42.38 11.13
CA PRO A 167 3.14 -41.01 10.72
C PRO A 167 3.76 -39.95 11.64
N LYS A 168 4.12 -38.79 11.07
CA LYS A 168 4.67 -37.66 11.84
C LYS A 168 3.66 -37.07 12.83
N GLU A 169 2.37 -37.29 12.60
CA GLU A 169 1.27 -36.89 13.49
C GLU A 169 1.25 -37.69 14.81
N LEU A 170 1.96 -38.83 14.89
CA LEU A 170 2.02 -39.68 16.09
C LEU A 170 3.28 -39.49 16.94
N THR A 171 4.32 -38.84 16.42
CA THR A 171 5.55 -38.59 17.18
C THR A 171 5.36 -37.44 18.17
N THR A 172 4.84 -37.73 19.37
CA THR A 172 4.84 -36.81 20.51
C THR A 172 6.26 -36.63 21.07
N ALA A 173 7.01 -35.72 20.46
CA ALA A 173 8.21 -35.10 21.01
C ALA A 173 7.93 -33.60 21.20
N PRO A 174 8.58 -32.89 22.13
CA PRO A 174 8.25 -31.49 22.45
C PRO A 174 8.34 -30.61 21.21
N GLN A 175 7.59 -29.51 21.20
CA GLN A 175 7.69 -28.46 20.17
C GLN A 175 9.16 -28.06 20.00
N THR A 176 9.83 -28.66 19.01
CA THR A 176 11.04 -28.08 18.47
C THR A 176 10.62 -26.73 17.91
N GLU A 177 11.37 -25.68 18.24
CA GLU A 177 11.09 -24.32 17.80
C GLU A 177 11.06 -24.28 16.26
N VAL A 178 9.87 -24.47 15.69
CA VAL A 178 9.58 -24.03 14.32
C VAL A 178 9.73 -22.53 14.41
N SER A 179 10.88 -22.02 13.93
CA SER A 179 11.25 -20.62 14.10
C SER A 179 10.11 -19.74 13.62
N LEU A 180 9.39 -19.15 14.57
CA LEU A 180 8.19 -18.40 14.27
C LEU A 180 8.60 -17.27 13.31
N PRO A 181 7.98 -17.16 12.12
CA PRO A 181 8.42 -16.20 11.10
C PRO A 181 8.08 -14.74 11.48
N VAL A 182 7.64 -14.53 12.72
CA VAL A 182 7.25 -13.29 13.36
C VAL A 182 7.92 -13.21 14.74
N SER A 183 8.70 -12.16 14.98
CA SER A 183 9.29 -11.82 16.28
C SER A 183 8.50 -10.69 16.93
N VAL A 184 8.11 -10.90 18.18
CA VAL A 184 7.25 -10.02 18.98
C VAL A 184 7.96 -9.59 20.27
N PRO A 185 7.52 -8.48 20.92
CA PRO A 185 7.94 -8.11 22.28
C PRO A 185 7.68 -9.21 23.31
N GLU A 186 8.46 -9.22 24.40
CA GLU A 186 8.48 -10.31 25.39
C GLU A 186 7.11 -10.57 26.06
N GLU A 187 6.30 -9.55 26.24
CA GLU A 187 4.95 -9.68 26.83
C GLU A 187 3.91 -10.31 25.90
N LEU A 188 4.26 -10.57 24.63
CA LEU A 188 3.38 -11.16 23.62
C LEU A 188 3.82 -12.59 23.25
N ILE A 189 2.89 -13.35 22.68
CA ILE A 189 3.09 -14.65 22.05
C ILE A 189 2.62 -14.55 20.59
N SER A 190 3.39 -15.10 19.66
CA SER A 190 2.96 -15.32 18.27
C SER A 190 2.76 -16.80 17.99
N THR A 191 1.83 -17.12 17.10
CA THR A 191 1.47 -18.48 16.67
C THR A 191 1.29 -18.52 15.15
N LEU A 192 1.67 -19.63 14.51
CA LEU A 192 1.49 -19.82 13.05
C LEU A 192 0.05 -20.24 12.75
N PHE A 193 -0.83 -19.27 12.68
CA PHE A 193 -2.27 -19.44 12.49
C PHE A 193 -2.64 -20.20 11.20
N SER A 194 -2.00 -19.87 10.08
CA SER A 194 -2.19 -20.57 8.81
C SER A 194 -0.86 -20.71 8.06
N PRO A 195 -0.40 -21.94 7.75
CA PRO A 195 0.85 -22.18 7.05
C PRO A 195 0.75 -21.89 5.55
N ASN A 196 1.91 -21.90 4.87
CA ASN A 196 2.01 -21.61 3.44
C ASN A 196 1.36 -22.65 2.52
N SER A 197 1.09 -23.86 3.01
CA SER A 197 0.31 -24.88 2.30
C SER A 197 -1.17 -24.47 2.14
N VAL A 198 -1.68 -23.58 2.99
CA VAL A 198 -3.05 -23.07 2.99
C VAL A 198 -3.10 -21.66 2.40
N THR A 199 -2.22 -20.78 2.89
CA THR A 199 -2.18 -19.34 2.53
C THR A 199 -0.86 -18.95 1.84
N PRO A 200 -0.56 -19.47 0.63
CA PRO A 200 0.77 -19.39 0.02
C PRO A 200 1.30 -17.99 -0.33
N CYS A 201 0.45 -16.96 -0.39
CA CYS A 201 0.84 -15.60 -0.76
C CYS A 201 -0.23 -14.58 -0.34
N VAL A 202 -0.33 -14.27 0.97
CA VAL A 202 -1.38 -13.39 1.51
C VAL A 202 -1.14 -11.93 1.14
N ALA A 203 -1.96 -11.33 0.27
CA ALA A 203 -1.84 -9.93 -0.12
C ALA A 203 -2.65 -8.96 0.74
N CYS A 204 -3.74 -9.43 1.35
CA CYS A 204 -4.56 -8.71 2.32
C CYS A 204 -5.30 -9.68 3.24
N ILE A 205 -5.78 -9.20 4.38
CA ILE A 205 -6.67 -9.93 5.30
C ILE A 205 -7.84 -9.04 5.72
N GLY A 206 -8.96 -9.65 6.08
CA GLY A 206 -10.03 -9.00 6.84
C GLY A 206 -10.56 -9.95 7.89
N VAL A 207 -10.71 -9.48 9.12
CA VAL A 207 -11.05 -10.33 10.27
C VAL A 207 -12.45 -10.00 10.77
N ALA A 208 -13.32 -11.00 10.88
CA ALA A 208 -14.65 -10.86 11.46
C ALA A 208 -14.54 -10.64 12.98
N PRO A 209 -15.50 -9.94 13.63
CA PRO A 209 -15.43 -9.68 15.06
C PRO A 209 -15.48 -10.97 15.90
N THR A 210 -16.06 -12.03 15.34
CA THR A 210 -16.18 -13.39 15.89
C THR A 210 -14.90 -14.24 15.77
N GLY A 211 -13.93 -13.82 14.95
CA GLY A 211 -12.61 -14.47 14.83
C GLY A 211 -12.29 -15.09 13.48
N GLU A 212 -13.24 -15.16 12.55
CA GLU A 212 -12.98 -15.67 11.20
C GLU A 212 -12.03 -14.75 10.44
N VAL A 213 -10.94 -15.31 9.92
CA VAL A 213 -9.95 -14.57 9.12
C VAL A 213 -10.17 -14.89 7.65
N PHE A 214 -10.48 -13.87 6.85
CA PHE A 214 -10.58 -13.96 5.40
C PHE A 214 -9.24 -13.52 4.79
N ALA A 215 -8.43 -14.48 4.38
CA ALA A 215 -7.10 -14.25 3.80
C ALA A 215 -7.18 -14.18 2.26
N GLY A 216 -6.87 -13.01 1.70
CA GLY A 216 -6.75 -12.80 0.26
C GLY A 216 -5.43 -13.34 -0.26
N VAL A 217 -5.44 -14.53 -0.86
CA VAL A 217 -4.28 -15.16 -1.48
C VAL A 217 -4.13 -14.66 -2.92
N ASP A 218 -2.98 -14.06 -3.23
CA ASP A 218 -2.63 -13.54 -4.55
C ASP A 218 -1.35 -14.19 -5.09
N GLN A 219 -1.49 -15.24 -5.91
CA GLN A 219 -0.36 -15.87 -6.59
C GLN A 219 -0.06 -15.25 -7.98
N ILE A 220 -0.68 -14.11 -8.30
CA ILE A 220 -0.37 -13.28 -9.47
C ILE A 220 0.68 -12.22 -9.06
N GLY A 221 0.45 -11.54 -7.94
CA GLY A 221 1.29 -10.46 -7.41
C GLY A 221 1.23 -9.16 -8.21
N SER A 222 1.87 -8.10 -7.71
CA SER A 222 1.75 -6.73 -8.23
C SER A 222 2.20 -6.51 -9.68
N LEU A 223 3.14 -7.32 -10.19
CA LEU A 223 3.66 -7.25 -11.57
C LEU A 223 3.27 -8.47 -12.42
N GLY A 224 2.51 -9.41 -11.85
CA GLY A 224 1.93 -10.53 -12.59
C GLY A 224 0.75 -10.10 -13.46
N LYS A 225 0.30 -11.04 -14.31
CA LYS A 225 -0.80 -10.86 -15.27
C LYS A 225 -1.45 -12.20 -15.58
N GLY A 226 -2.75 -12.18 -15.86
CA GLY A 226 -3.56 -13.38 -16.11
C GLY A 226 -4.20 -13.93 -14.84
N GLY A 227 -5.41 -14.44 -14.97
CA GLY A 227 -6.29 -14.80 -13.86
C GLY A 227 -6.23 -16.26 -13.42
N GLY A 228 -7.22 -16.65 -12.61
CA GLY A 228 -7.39 -18.00 -12.07
C GLY A 228 -6.33 -18.37 -11.02
N LYS A 229 -5.78 -17.39 -10.31
CA LYS A 229 -4.69 -17.57 -9.33
C LYS A 229 -4.85 -16.80 -8.03
N GLY A 230 -5.84 -15.92 -7.95
CA GLY A 230 -6.27 -15.37 -6.67
C GLY A 230 -7.46 -16.14 -6.08
N ARG A 231 -7.55 -16.16 -4.76
CA ARG A 231 -8.66 -16.74 -3.99
C ARG A 231 -8.72 -16.13 -2.59
N ILE A 232 -9.90 -16.22 -1.96
CA ILE A 232 -10.10 -15.85 -0.57
C ILE A 232 -10.27 -17.14 0.23
N ILE A 233 -9.44 -17.33 1.25
CA ILE A 233 -9.56 -18.46 2.18
C ILE A 233 -10.16 -17.93 3.49
N ARG A 234 -11.29 -18.51 3.92
CA ARG A 234 -11.85 -18.33 5.27
C ARG A 234 -11.16 -19.32 6.21
N LEU A 235 -10.67 -18.82 7.34
CA LEU A 235 -9.95 -19.56 8.37
C LEU A 235 -10.66 -19.37 9.72
N VAL A 236 -10.86 -20.45 10.47
CA VAL A 236 -11.46 -20.42 11.82
C VAL A 236 -10.62 -21.23 12.79
N ASP A 237 -10.46 -20.69 13.99
CA ASP A 237 -9.74 -21.23 15.17
C ASP A 237 -10.83 -21.58 16.19
N GLU A 238 -11.31 -22.82 16.12
CA GLU A 238 -12.56 -23.31 16.72
C GLU A 238 -12.37 -23.66 18.20
N ASP A 239 -11.23 -24.26 18.56
CA ASP A 239 -10.86 -24.55 19.96
C ASP A 239 -10.05 -23.43 20.64
N HIS A 240 -9.66 -22.41 19.86
CA HIS A 240 -8.96 -21.20 20.28
C HIS A 240 -7.45 -21.38 20.60
N ASP A 241 -6.84 -22.53 20.24
CA ASP A 241 -5.41 -22.80 20.43
C ASP A 241 -4.48 -21.83 19.67
N GLY A 242 -4.97 -21.23 18.57
CA GLY A 242 -4.21 -20.31 17.72
C GLY A 242 -3.75 -20.84 16.38
N ILE A 243 -4.27 -21.99 15.98
CA ILE A 243 -4.15 -22.60 14.67
C ILE A 243 -5.53 -22.55 14.01
N SER A 244 -5.56 -22.43 12.68
CA SER A 244 -6.81 -22.53 11.93
C SER A 244 -7.22 -23.99 11.71
N ASP A 245 -8.29 -24.44 12.36
CA ASP A 245 -8.91 -25.76 12.19
C ASP A 245 -9.68 -25.86 10.87
N ILE A 246 -10.62 -24.93 10.69
CA ILE A 246 -11.53 -24.90 9.55
C ILE A 246 -10.96 -23.98 8.48
N ARG A 247 -10.88 -24.51 7.25
CA ARG A 247 -10.21 -23.87 6.12
C ARG A 247 -11.08 -24.04 4.89
N THR A 248 -11.72 -22.97 4.46
CA THR A 248 -12.70 -22.98 3.36
C THR A 248 -12.24 -22.02 2.26
N GLU A 249 -12.24 -22.45 1.00
CA GLU A 249 -12.06 -21.53 -0.14
C GLU A 249 -13.36 -20.76 -0.36
N TYR A 250 -13.47 -19.59 0.25
CA TYR A 250 -14.69 -18.77 0.29
C TYR A 250 -15.09 -18.27 -1.10
N ALA A 251 -14.11 -17.84 -1.91
CA ALA A 251 -14.34 -17.39 -3.28
C ALA A 251 -13.07 -17.40 -4.14
N LEU A 252 -13.21 -17.73 -5.43
CA LEU A 252 -12.18 -17.52 -6.45
C LEU A 252 -12.22 -16.06 -6.94
N ILE A 253 -11.23 -15.26 -6.57
CA ILE A 253 -11.12 -13.83 -6.89
C ILE A 253 -9.66 -13.45 -7.18
N ASP A 254 -9.40 -12.89 -8.36
CA ASP A 254 -8.05 -12.49 -8.78
C ASP A 254 -7.59 -11.15 -8.18
N ASN A 255 -6.33 -11.13 -7.70
CA ASN A 255 -5.73 -10.01 -6.98
C ASN A 255 -6.67 -9.40 -5.92
N PRO A 256 -7.01 -10.10 -4.82
CA PRO A 256 -7.63 -9.44 -3.67
C PRO A 256 -6.65 -8.40 -3.09
N ARG A 257 -7.11 -7.15 -2.93
CA ARG A 257 -6.30 -5.98 -2.50
C ARG A 257 -6.79 -5.27 -1.24
N GLY A 258 -7.94 -5.69 -0.72
CA GLY A 258 -8.50 -5.25 0.55
C GLY A 258 -9.77 -6.05 0.82
N ILE A 259 -9.97 -6.47 2.07
CA ILE A 259 -11.08 -7.33 2.49
C ILE A 259 -11.69 -6.75 3.77
N LEU A 260 -13.02 -6.68 3.83
CA LEU A 260 -13.75 -6.16 4.98
C LEU A 260 -15.01 -7.01 5.23
N PRO A 261 -15.01 -7.90 6.24
CA PRO A 261 -16.21 -8.64 6.65
C PRO A 261 -17.13 -7.75 7.52
N VAL A 262 -18.43 -7.74 7.21
CA VAL A 262 -19.46 -7.05 8.00
C VAL A 262 -20.74 -7.90 8.05
N GLY A 263 -20.95 -8.59 9.17
CA GLY A 263 -22.07 -9.53 9.30
C GLY A 263 -21.94 -10.67 8.29
N ASN A 264 -22.96 -10.87 7.47
CA ASN A 264 -23.01 -11.87 6.40
C ASN A 264 -22.52 -11.37 5.03
N LYS A 265 -21.75 -10.27 5.01
CA LYS A 265 -21.22 -9.65 3.80
C LYS A 265 -19.70 -9.56 3.86
N LEU A 266 -19.04 -9.92 2.76
CA LEU A 266 -17.61 -9.69 2.56
C LEU A 266 -17.41 -8.64 1.46
N TYR A 267 -17.00 -7.43 1.84
CA TYR A 267 -16.58 -6.42 0.87
C TYR A 267 -15.15 -6.74 0.43
N VAL A 268 -14.92 -6.71 -0.89
CA VAL A 268 -13.62 -7.08 -1.48
C VAL A 268 -13.27 -6.09 -2.57
N LEU A 269 -12.08 -5.49 -2.47
CA LEU A 269 -11.44 -4.80 -3.57
C LEU A 269 -10.60 -5.81 -4.36
N HIS A 270 -10.88 -5.98 -5.65
CA HIS A 270 -10.22 -7.00 -6.48
C HIS A 270 -10.16 -6.63 -7.96
N THR A 271 -9.50 -7.47 -8.75
CA THR A 271 -9.51 -7.37 -10.21
C THR A 271 -10.26 -8.52 -10.87
N LYS A 272 -10.42 -8.41 -12.19
CA LYS A 272 -10.75 -9.52 -13.06
C LYS A 272 -9.77 -9.55 -14.22
N TRP A 273 -9.24 -10.73 -14.52
CA TRP A 273 -8.53 -11.01 -15.76
C TRP A 273 -9.41 -11.91 -16.62
N GLY A 274 -9.53 -11.58 -17.91
CA GLY A 274 -10.13 -12.44 -18.90
C GLY A 274 -9.16 -13.51 -19.37
N GLU A 275 -9.46 -14.11 -20.53
CA GLU A 275 -8.62 -15.17 -21.11
C GLU A 275 -7.14 -14.73 -21.28
N GLY A 276 -6.23 -15.66 -20.97
CA GLY A 276 -4.79 -15.45 -21.05
C GLY A 276 -4.26 -14.39 -20.08
N LYS A 277 -4.09 -13.15 -20.57
CA LYS A 277 -3.52 -12.01 -19.83
C LYS A 277 -4.29 -10.70 -20.02
N LYS A 278 -5.53 -10.78 -20.51
CA LYS A 278 -6.38 -9.62 -20.73
C LYS A 278 -6.88 -9.06 -19.39
N PHE A 279 -6.73 -7.77 -19.15
CA PHE A 279 -7.26 -7.09 -17.97
C PHE A 279 -8.71 -6.67 -18.19
N ASP A 280 -9.65 -7.30 -17.48
CA ASP A 280 -11.09 -7.08 -17.66
C ASP A 280 -11.67 -6.00 -16.72
N GLY A 281 -10.98 -5.63 -15.64
CA GLY A 281 -11.32 -4.48 -14.80
C GLY A 281 -10.83 -4.56 -13.36
N MET A 282 -11.04 -3.48 -12.60
CA MET A 282 -10.89 -3.43 -11.15
C MET A 282 -12.20 -2.99 -10.50
N PHE A 283 -12.55 -3.63 -9.38
CA PHE A 283 -13.86 -3.52 -8.75
C PHE A 283 -13.73 -3.46 -7.23
N LEU A 284 -14.53 -2.61 -6.61
CA LEU A 284 -15.01 -2.87 -5.25
C LEU A 284 -16.31 -3.67 -5.39
N SER A 285 -16.39 -4.82 -4.72
CA SER A 285 -17.53 -5.72 -4.77
C SER A 285 -17.97 -6.14 -3.38
N VAL A 286 -19.15 -6.76 -3.30
CA VAL A 286 -19.62 -7.49 -2.12
C VAL A 286 -19.97 -8.93 -2.50
N LEU A 287 -19.56 -9.86 -1.65
CA LEU A 287 -19.99 -11.25 -1.60
C LEU A 287 -20.89 -11.42 -0.36
N GLU A 288 -21.80 -12.38 -0.39
CA GLU A 288 -22.77 -12.64 0.68
C GLU A 288 -22.76 -14.13 1.03
N ASP A 289 -22.95 -14.43 2.32
CA ASP A 289 -23.00 -15.77 2.93
C ASP A 289 -24.31 -15.80 3.74
N LEU A 290 -25.44 -15.98 3.04
CA LEU A 290 -26.77 -15.76 3.62
C LEU A 290 -27.26 -16.96 4.45
N ASP A 291 -26.83 -18.18 4.12
CA ASP A 291 -27.18 -19.40 4.83
C ASP A 291 -26.23 -19.75 5.99
N GLY A 292 -25.00 -19.22 5.98
CA GLY A 292 -24.01 -19.39 7.03
C GLY A 292 -23.13 -20.63 6.87
N ASP A 293 -23.06 -21.24 5.70
CA ASP A 293 -22.21 -22.42 5.43
C ASP A 293 -20.70 -22.09 5.39
N GLY A 294 -20.34 -20.80 5.26
CA GLY A 294 -18.97 -20.32 5.20
C GLY A 294 -18.37 -20.26 3.80
N LEU A 295 -19.19 -20.31 2.75
CA LEU A 295 -18.89 -20.01 1.35
C LEU A 295 -19.58 -18.70 0.91
N ALA A 296 -19.29 -18.25 -0.31
CA ALA A 296 -20.06 -17.18 -0.93
C ALA A 296 -21.21 -17.78 -1.77
N ASP A 297 -22.44 -17.32 -1.55
CA ASP A 297 -23.67 -17.78 -2.23
C ASP A 297 -23.66 -17.58 -3.76
N GLY A 298 -22.72 -16.79 -4.28
CA GLY A 298 -22.69 -16.42 -5.69
C GLY A 298 -21.55 -15.48 -6.09
N PRO A 299 -21.55 -15.02 -7.35
CA PRO A 299 -20.51 -14.16 -7.89
C PRO A 299 -20.51 -12.76 -7.23
N PRO A 300 -19.34 -12.09 -7.16
CA PRO A 300 -19.21 -10.78 -6.52
C PRO A 300 -20.07 -9.71 -7.20
N ARG A 301 -20.95 -9.07 -6.42
CA ARG A 301 -21.75 -7.93 -6.88
C ARG A 301 -20.94 -6.65 -6.82
N HIS A 302 -20.60 -6.08 -7.98
CA HIS A 302 -19.82 -4.85 -8.08
C HIS A 302 -20.57 -3.64 -7.49
N LEU A 303 -19.93 -2.95 -6.54
CA LEU A 303 -20.36 -1.69 -5.92
C LEU A 303 -19.72 -0.48 -6.63
N VAL A 304 -18.46 -0.60 -7.03
CA VAL A 304 -17.76 0.39 -7.86
C VAL A 304 -17.03 -0.33 -8.98
N ARG A 305 -17.22 0.15 -10.22
CA ARG A 305 -16.51 -0.33 -11.43
C ARG A 305 -15.46 0.67 -11.87
N GLU A 306 -14.47 0.23 -12.65
CA GLU A 306 -13.40 1.07 -13.22
C GLU A 306 -12.56 1.82 -12.17
N ILE A 307 -12.45 1.30 -10.95
CA ILE A 307 -11.71 1.93 -9.83
C ILE A 307 -10.18 1.85 -9.97
N SER A 308 -9.64 1.69 -11.18
CA SER A 308 -8.21 1.79 -11.51
C SER A 308 -7.99 1.83 -13.03
N THR A 309 -6.95 2.53 -13.49
CA THR A 309 -6.65 2.70 -14.92
C THR A 309 -6.25 1.39 -15.63
N ARG A 310 -7.17 0.87 -16.47
CA ARG A 310 -6.99 -0.36 -17.28
C ARG A 310 -5.65 -0.45 -18.02
N LYS A 311 -5.25 0.63 -18.70
CA LYS A 311 -4.01 0.69 -19.51
C LYS A 311 -2.78 0.30 -18.69
N TYR A 312 -2.66 0.81 -17.46
CA TYR A 312 -1.50 0.59 -16.62
C TYR A 312 -1.53 -0.76 -15.91
N ASN A 313 -2.70 -1.23 -15.46
CA ASN A 313 -2.84 -2.61 -14.98
C ASN A 313 -2.50 -3.64 -16.06
N GLN A 314 -2.97 -3.42 -17.30
CA GLN A 314 -2.67 -4.30 -18.44
C GLN A 314 -1.18 -4.32 -18.79
N ALA A 315 -0.48 -3.18 -18.70
CA ALA A 315 0.94 -3.06 -19.06
C ALA A 315 1.88 -3.50 -17.92
N ARG A 316 1.67 -3.00 -16.70
CA ARG A 316 2.56 -3.19 -15.55
C ARG A 316 2.12 -4.33 -14.65
N GLY A 317 0.83 -4.52 -14.47
CA GLY A 317 0.23 -5.30 -13.38
C GLY A 317 -0.37 -4.36 -12.33
N VAL A 318 -0.97 -4.92 -11.28
CA VAL A 318 -1.54 -4.19 -10.14
C VAL A 318 -0.47 -3.67 -9.17
N ASP A 319 0.40 -2.78 -9.66
CA ASP A 319 1.41 -2.06 -8.90
C ASP A 319 1.07 -0.56 -8.91
N HIS A 320 1.08 0.13 -7.77
CA HIS A 320 0.48 1.48 -7.60
C HIS A 320 -0.99 1.64 -8.05
N THR A 321 -1.74 0.54 -8.13
CA THR A 321 -3.19 0.58 -8.32
C THR A 321 -3.89 0.98 -7.01
N THR A 322 -5.21 1.05 -7.04
CA THR A 322 -6.09 1.09 -5.85
C THR A 322 -5.91 -0.15 -4.97
N ASN A 323 -5.86 0.04 -3.65
CA ASN A 323 -5.61 -0.97 -2.62
C ASN A 323 -6.56 -0.75 -1.43
N GLY A 324 -6.39 -1.50 -0.34
CA GLY A 324 -6.75 -1.16 1.06
C GLY A 324 -8.14 -0.56 1.29
N ILE A 325 -9.02 -1.33 1.92
CA ILE A 325 -10.37 -0.87 2.27
C ILE A 325 -10.63 -0.94 3.77
N ARG A 326 -11.21 0.14 4.32
CA ARG A 326 -11.54 0.24 5.74
C ARG A 326 -12.89 0.94 5.90
N MET A 327 -13.73 0.47 6.82
CA MET A 327 -14.99 1.15 7.15
C MET A 327 -14.79 2.07 8.36
N GLY A 328 -15.17 3.33 8.22
CA GLY A 328 -15.24 4.27 9.34
C GLY A 328 -16.52 4.09 10.17
N ILE A 329 -16.56 4.64 11.38
CA ILE A 329 -17.78 4.64 12.23
C ILE A 329 -18.90 5.56 11.67
N ASP A 330 -18.60 6.30 10.60
CA ASP A 330 -19.55 6.99 9.71
C ASP A 330 -20.19 6.05 8.67
N GLY A 331 -19.77 4.78 8.63
CA GLY A 331 -20.23 3.71 7.74
C GLY A 331 -19.88 3.91 6.27
N TRP A 332 -18.92 4.78 5.96
CA TRP A 332 -18.32 4.84 4.64
C TRP A 332 -17.24 3.77 4.49
N ILE A 333 -17.18 3.12 3.33
CA ILE A 333 -16.00 2.31 2.94
C ILE A 333 -15.01 3.27 2.30
N TYR A 334 -13.89 3.50 2.98
CA TYR A 334 -12.74 4.24 2.50
C TYR A 334 -11.85 3.30 1.68
N VAL A 335 -11.27 3.82 0.59
CA VAL A 335 -10.46 3.06 -0.36
C VAL A 335 -9.17 3.84 -0.67
N ALA A 336 -8.02 3.18 -0.53
CA ALA A 336 -6.71 3.76 -0.81
C ALA A 336 -6.41 3.72 -2.32
N VAL A 337 -6.16 4.89 -2.95
CA VAL A 337 -5.96 4.99 -4.40
C VAL A 337 -4.50 5.34 -4.72
N GLY A 338 -3.83 4.46 -5.49
CA GLY A 338 -2.47 4.69 -5.97
C GLY A 338 -2.39 5.55 -7.25
N ASP A 339 -1.17 5.93 -7.64
CA ASP A 339 -0.88 7.00 -8.60
C ASP A 339 -1.18 6.67 -10.08
N PHE A 340 -1.66 5.46 -10.35
CA PHE A 340 -2.38 5.14 -11.58
C PHE A 340 -3.70 5.89 -11.72
N GLY A 341 -4.29 6.33 -10.60
CA GLY A 341 -5.62 6.94 -10.57
C GLY A 341 -6.68 6.06 -11.25
N PHE A 342 -7.75 6.71 -11.70
CA PHE A 342 -8.82 6.08 -12.47
C PHE A 342 -9.62 7.13 -13.26
N VAL A 343 -10.42 6.64 -14.21
CA VAL A 343 -11.33 7.46 -15.03
C VAL A 343 -12.69 6.82 -15.03
N ASP A 344 -13.74 7.63 -14.85
CA ASP A 344 -15.14 7.20 -14.88
C ASP A 344 -15.45 6.01 -13.93
N ALA A 345 -14.78 5.96 -12.78
CA ALA A 345 -15.11 5.00 -11.73
C ALA A 345 -16.58 5.23 -11.32
N THR A 346 -17.40 4.19 -11.46
CA THR A 346 -18.86 4.31 -11.46
C THR A 346 -19.46 3.56 -10.27
N GLY A 347 -20.20 4.27 -9.42
CA GLY A 347 -21.00 3.71 -8.31
C GLY A 347 -22.34 3.11 -8.77
N THR A 348 -23.08 2.49 -7.85
CA THR A 348 -24.37 1.84 -8.15
C THR A 348 -25.51 2.82 -8.43
N ASP A 349 -25.38 4.06 -7.98
CA ASP A 349 -26.24 5.21 -8.32
C ASP A 349 -25.92 5.84 -9.69
N GLY A 350 -24.95 5.28 -10.42
CA GLY A 350 -24.47 5.83 -11.69
C GLY A 350 -23.53 7.04 -11.54
N LYS A 351 -23.20 7.44 -10.31
CA LYS A 351 -22.26 8.54 -10.06
C LYS A 351 -20.87 8.15 -10.54
N LYS A 352 -20.28 9.01 -11.38
CA LYS A 352 -18.93 8.86 -11.92
C LYS A 352 -17.92 9.72 -11.17
N LEU A 353 -16.70 9.21 -11.04
CA LEU A 353 -15.56 9.91 -10.47
C LEU A 353 -14.30 9.65 -11.33
N THR A 354 -13.44 10.65 -11.46
CA THR A 354 -12.13 10.55 -12.10
C THR A 354 -11.09 11.13 -11.16
N MET A 355 -9.96 10.45 -10.99
CA MET A 355 -8.86 10.87 -10.11
C MET A 355 -7.55 10.78 -10.88
N PHE A 356 -6.82 11.91 -10.95
CA PHE A 356 -5.49 12.00 -11.54
C PHE A 356 -4.44 12.00 -10.44
N GLY A 357 -3.53 11.03 -10.44
CA GLY A 357 -2.71 10.71 -9.27
C GLY A 357 -3.46 9.85 -8.26
N GLY A 358 -2.91 9.74 -7.05
CA GLY A 358 -3.49 8.97 -5.96
C GLY A 358 -4.23 9.85 -4.94
N GLY A 359 -4.94 9.19 -4.03
CA GLY A 359 -5.80 9.84 -3.05
C GLY A 359 -6.56 8.84 -2.20
N ILE A 360 -7.57 9.31 -1.48
CA ILE A 360 -8.55 8.46 -0.79
C ILE A 360 -9.91 8.80 -1.37
N ILE A 361 -10.67 7.77 -1.74
CA ILE A 361 -12.10 7.88 -2.04
C ILE A 361 -12.91 7.16 -0.98
N ARG A 362 -14.19 7.49 -0.90
CA ARG A 362 -15.15 6.79 -0.05
C ARG A 362 -16.47 6.55 -0.76
N VAL A 363 -17.13 5.45 -0.44
CA VAL A 363 -18.42 5.02 -1.01
C VAL A 363 -19.31 4.40 0.08
N ARG A 364 -20.63 4.48 -0.07
CA ARG A 364 -21.55 3.80 0.84
C ARG A 364 -21.51 2.28 0.61
N PRO A 365 -21.92 1.45 1.60
CA PRO A 365 -21.84 -0.01 1.48
C PRO A 365 -22.76 -0.63 0.41
N ASP A 366 -23.73 0.14 -0.09
CA ASP A 366 -24.58 -0.21 -1.23
C ASP A 366 -23.99 0.21 -2.60
N GLY A 367 -22.84 0.88 -2.61
CA GLY A 367 -22.15 1.41 -3.79
C GLY A 367 -22.53 2.85 -4.18
N THR A 368 -23.39 3.51 -3.40
CA THR A 368 -23.87 4.87 -3.70
C THR A 368 -22.95 5.97 -3.16
N GLU A 369 -23.18 7.20 -3.63
CA GLU A 369 -22.58 8.45 -3.18
C GLU A 369 -21.05 8.59 -3.35
N LEU A 370 -20.40 7.69 -4.08
CA LEU A 370 -18.96 7.66 -4.39
C LEU A 370 -18.31 9.06 -4.49
N GLU A 371 -17.37 9.39 -3.62
CA GLU A 371 -16.70 10.70 -3.62
C GLU A 371 -15.23 10.66 -3.20
N THR A 372 -14.46 11.64 -3.65
CA THR A 372 -13.10 11.91 -3.14
C THR A 372 -13.16 12.39 -1.70
N TYR A 373 -12.33 11.80 -0.84
CA TYR A 373 -12.05 12.27 0.51
C TYR A 373 -10.80 13.17 0.52
N ALA A 374 -9.70 12.74 -0.11
CA ALA A 374 -8.45 13.50 -0.23
C ALA A 374 -7.72 13.18 -1.55
N SER A 375 -6.86 14.08 -2.03
CA SER A 375 -6.08 13.95 -3.27
C SER A 375 -4.60 14.29 -3.06
N GLY A 376 -3.76 14.07 -4.07
CA GLY A 376 -2.35 14.45 -4.00
C GLY A 376 -1.44 13.39 -3.37
N LEU A 377 -1.86 12.12 -3.37
CA LEU A 377 -1.09 11.01 -2.83
C LEU A 377 -0.44 10.20 -3.96
N ARG A 378 0.53 9.35 -3.62
CA ARG A 378 1.26 8.51 -4.58
C ARG A 378 0.84 7.05 -4.50
N ASN A 379 1.29 6.35 -3.47
CA ASN A 379 0.98 4.94 -3.29
C ASN A 379 0.80 4.72 -1.81
N ILE A 380 -0.40 5.06 -1.34
CA ILE A 380 -0.92 4.60 -0.06
C ILE A 380 -1.53 3.22 -0.31
N TYR A 381 -1.12 2.23 0.47
CA TYR A 381 -1.60 0.86 0.28
C TYR A 381 -2.83 0.57 1.13
N ASP A 382 -3.03 1.29 2.23
CA ASP A 382 -4.18 1.13 3.12
C ASP A 382 -4.37 2.36 4.03
N VAL A 383 -5.49 2.40 4.77
CA VAL A 383 -5.90 3.51 5.63
C VAL A 383 -6.25 3.03 7.05
N ALA A 384 -5.52 3.53 8.05
CA ALA A 384 -5.91 3.40 9.45
C ALA A 384 -6.94 4.50 9.80
N ILE A 385 -8.06 4.12 10.43
CA ILE A 385 -9.13 5.05 10.85
C ILE A 385 -9.34 4.92 12.35
N ASP A 386 -9.21 6.02 13.09
CA ASP A 386 -9.45 6.04 14.53
C ASP A 386 -10.95 6.27 14.88
N PRO A 387 -11.35 6.15 16.17
CA PRO A 387 -12.74 6.34 16.60
C PRO A 387 -13.28 7.76 16.40
N PHE A 388 -12.40 8.73 16.23
CA PHE A 388 -12.69 10.14 15.98
C PHE A 388 -12.69 10.47 14.48
N LEU A 389 -12.58 9.46 13.61
CA LEU A 389 -12.45 9.57 12.16
C LEU A 389 -11.25 10.44 11.74
N ASN A 390 -10.14 10.37 12.46
CA ASN A 390 -8.83 10.74 11.94
C ASN A 390 -8.33 9.61 11.05
N LEU A 391 -7.84 9.94 9.86
CA LEU A 391 -7.33 8.98 8.89
C LEU A 391 -5.81 9.09 8.81
N PHE A 392 -5.12 7.96 8.86
CA PHE A 392 -3.66 7.90 8.79
C PHE A 392 -3.21 6.95 7.68
N THR A 393 -2.19 7.34 6.92
CA THR A 393 -1.60 6.51 5.86
C THR A 393 -0.08 6.47 5.91
N ARG A 394 0.47 5.47 5.23
CA ARG A 394 1.87 5.37 4.85
C ARG A 394 1.99 5.51 3.33
N GLY A 395 2.48 6.65 2.85
CA GLY A 395 2.58 6.97 1.42
C GLY A 395 4.03 7.03 0.92
N ASN A 396 4.37 6.25 -0.11
CA ASN A 396 5.68 6.29 -0.77
C ASN A 396 5.88 7.61 -1.58
N THR A 397 7.11 8.01 -1.91
CA THR A 397 7.40 9.18 -2.80
C THR A 397 8.22 8.86 -4.06
N ASN A 398 9.10 7.86 -4.01
CA ASN A 398 10.08 7.44 -5.05
C ASN A 398 10.41 8.48 -6.15
N ASP A 399 11.11 9.52 -5.76
CA ASP A 399 11.37 10.72 -6.57
C ASP A 399 12.76 10.79 -7.22
N GLY A 400 13.56 9.73 -7.04
CA GLY A 400 14.97 9.68 -7.42
C GLY A 400 15.96 9.83 -6.26
N GLY A 401 15.51 10.25 -5.07
CA GLY A 401 16.32 10.26 -3.83
C GLY A 401 16.31 8.93 -3.06
N GLY A 402 15.28 8.09 -3.25
CA GLY A 402 15.11 6.81 -2.55
C GLY A 402 13.70 6.26 -2.73
N TRP A 403 13.33 5.17 -2.03
CA TRP A 403 11.94 4.69 -1.92
C TRP A 403 11.35 5.17 -0.58
N ASN A 404 11.36 6.48 -0.34
CA ASN A 404 11.00 7.00 0.98
C ASN A 404 9.50 6.87 1.26
N MET A 405 9.20 6.54 2.50
CA MET A 405 7.84 6.45 3.06
C MET A 405 7.57 7.68 3.90
N ARG A 406 6.37 8.24 3.77
CA ARG A 406 5.86 9.32 4.63
C ARG A 406 4.69 8.83 5.47
N PHE A 407 4.60 9.27 6.72
CA PHE A 407 3.40 9.09 7.55
C PHE A 407 2.55 10.36 7.46
N ILE A 408 1.26 10.20 7.18
CA ILE A 408 0.36 11.28 6.77
C ILE A 408 -0.91 11.22 7.61
N HIS A 409 -1.38 12.37 8.09
CA HIS A 409 -2.74 12.54 8.61
C HIS A 409 -3.60 13.16 7.50
N GLU A 410 -4.67 12.45 7.13
CA GLU A 410 -5.49 12.70 5.95
C GLU A 410 -6.75 13.49 6.32
N VAL A 411 -6.75 14.78 5.96
CA VAL A 411 -7.84 15.71 6.22
C VAL A 411 -8.79 15.69 5.02
N GLN A 412 -10.10 15.66 5.27
CA GLN A 412 -11.10 15.72 4.21
C GLN A 412 -10.94 17.00 3.37
N THR A 413 -11.03 16.87 2.04
CA THR A 413 -10.68 17.90 1.03
C THR A 413 -9.20 18.32 1.00
N GLY A 414 -8.32 17.61 1.71
CA GLY A 414 -6.88 17.82 1.66
C GLY A 414 -6.26 17.49 0.31
N GLU A 415 -5.20 18.22 -0.04
CA GLU A 415 -4.38 18.02 -1.23
C GLU A 415 -2.91 17.92 -0.80
N TYR A 416 -2.27 16.78 -1.08
CA TYR A 416 -0.96 16.38 -0.55
C TYR A 416 0.19 16.47 -1.58
N GLY A 417 -0.14 17.00 -2.77
CA GLY A 417 0.76 17.55 -3.77
C GLY A 417 1.17 16.62 -4.90
N TYR A 418 1.00 15.31 -4.77
CA TYR A 418 1.52 14.36 -5.76
C TYR A 418 0.53 14.11 -6.92
N PRO A 419 0.96 14.19 -8.20
CA PRO A 419 2.33 14.41 -8.66
C PRO A 419 2.68 15.89 -8.89
N MET A 420 1.69 16.79 -8.93
CA MET A 420 1.80 18.08 -9.63
C MET A 420 2.43 19.22 -8.81
N LEU A 421 2.09 19.33 -7.53
CA LEU A 421 2.55 20.40 -6.63
C LEU A 421 3.75 19.98 -5.77
N PHE A 422 4.04 18.68 -5.75
CA PHE A 422 5.07 18.03 -4.94
C PHE A 422 6.46 18.69 -5.11
N LYS A 423 7.17 18.86 -4.00
CA LYS A 423 8.46 19.59 -3.83
C LYS A 423 8.45 21.08 -4.17
N ARG A 424 7.84 21.54 -5.27
CA ARG A 424 8.00 22.93 -5.77
C ARG A 424 6.91 23.91 -5.31
N TYR A 425 5.72 23.42 -4.97
CA TYR A 425 4.57 24.23 -4.56
C TYR A 425 4.05 23.77 -3.19
N THR A 426 4.97 23.49 -2.26
CA THR A 426 4.64 22.94 -0.94
C THR A 426 3.92 23.92 -0.01
N SER A 427 3.82 25.19 -0.39
CA SER A 427 2.96 26.21 0.22
C SER A 427 1.48 26.05 -0.17
N GLU A 428 1.18 25.27 -1.21
CA GLU A 428 -0.17 25.05 -1.76
C GLU A 428 -0.75 23.66 -1.37
N ILE A 429 -0.10 22.93 -0.45
CA ILE A 429 -0.45 21.55 -0.05
C ILE A 429 -0.49 21.39 1.48
N ILE A 430 -1.10 20.30 1.96
CA ILE A 430 -0.87 19.79 3.31
C ILE A 430 0.38 18.89 3.29
N PRO A 431 1.45 19.17 4.07
CA PRO A 431 2.62 18.31 4.13
C PRO A 431 2.34 17.03 4.94
N ALA A 432 3.12 15.98 4.67
CA ALA A 432 3.14 14.81 5.54
C ALA A 432 3.74 15.16 6.91
N LEU A 433 3.42 14.34 7.94
CA LEU A 433 3.91 14.56 9.30
C LEU A 433 5.40 14.24 9.45
N VAL A 434 5.91 13.30 8.63
CA VAL A 434 7.33 12.91 8.65
C VAL A 434 7.70 12.13 7.38
N ASP A 435 8.96 12.18 6.96
CA ASP A 435 9.59 11.18 6.10
C ASP A 435 10.28 10.13 6.99
N VAL A 436 9.80 8.89 7.00
CA VAL A 436 10.35 7.80 7.82
C VAL A 436 11.45 7.01 7.12
N GLY A 437 11.93 7.48 5.96
CA GLY A 437 13.02 6.91 5.16
C GLY A 437 12.60 5.78 4.22
N GLY A 438 13.58 5.11 3.59
CA GLY A 438 13.36 4.08 2.59
C GLY A 438 12.57 2.85 3.10
N GLY A 439 11.46 2.50 2.43
CA GLY A 439 10.59 1.39 2.81
C GLY A 439 9.52 1.09 1.77
N SER A 440 8.53 0.26 2.14
CA SER A 440 7.36 -0.03 1.30
C SER A 440 6.16 -0.33 2.18
N GLY A 441 5.40 0.71 2.54
CA GLY A 441 4.17 0.58 3.34
C GLY A 441 3.13 -0.32 2.66
N THR A 442 2.47 -1.13 3.47
CA THR A 442 1.39 -2.05 3.06
C THR A 442 0.16 -1.84 3.97
N GLY A 443 -0.50 -2.87 4.49
CA GLY A 443 -1.73 -2.75 5.30
C GLY A 443 -1.61 -1.86 6.54
N ALA A 444 -2.75 -1.36 7.03
CA ALA A 444 -2.83 -0.40 8.10
C ALA A 444 -4.11 -0.55 8.94
N MET A 445 -3.98 -0.38 10.26
CA MET A 445 -5.13 -0.34 11.17
C MET A 445 -4.92 0.68 12.28
N PHE A 446 -6.02 1.10 12.90
CA PHE A 446 -5.97 1.67 14.25
C PHE A 446 -6.32 0.54 15.22
N PHE A 447 -5.49 0.31 16.23
CA PHE A 447 -5.68 -0.77 17.20
C PHE A 447 -6.24 -0.22 18.51
N GLU A 448 -7.41 -0.71 18.91
CA GLU A 448 -8.07 -0.37 20.16
C GLU A 448 -8.98 -1.54 20.59
N GLU A 449 -8.40 -2.53 21.27
CA GLU A 449 -9.09 -3.71 21.75
C GLU A 449 -8.73 -4.06 23.21
N PRO A 450 -9.69 -4.51 24.03
CA PRO A 450 -9.47 -4.83 25.43
C PRO A 450 -8.59 -6.07 25.61
N GLY A 451 -8.01 -6.23 26.80
CA GLY A 451 -7.15 -7.37 27.14
C GLY A 451 -5.68 -7.21 26.71
N TRP A 452 -5.34 -6.15 25.99
CA TRP A 452 -3.96 -5.78 25.66
C TRP A 452 -3.35 -4.79 26.67
N PRO A 453 -2.01 -4.82 26.87
CA PRO A 453 -1.30 -3.75 27.57
C PRO A 453 -1.64 -2.38 26.99
N GLU A 454 -1.90 -1.39 27.86
CA GLU A 454 -2.37 -0.04 27.47
C GLU A 454 -1.49 0.60 26.39
N LYS A 455 -0.17 0.42 26.47
CA LYS A 455 0.79 0.93 25.48
C LYS A 455 0.62 0.37 24.05
N TYR A 456 -0.22 -0.64 23.82
CA TYR A 456 -0.52 -1.14 22.47
C TYR A 456 -1.92 -0.74 21.97
N ASN A 457 -2.68 -0.02 22.79
CA ASN A 457 -4.01 0.49 22.46
C ASN A 457 -3.98 1.96 22.04
N ASP A 458 -5.08 2.40 21.41
CA ASP A 458 -5.29 3.76 20.91
C ASP A 458 -4.16 4.26 19.97
N VAL A 459 -3.65 3.37 19.10
CA VAL A 459 -2.54 3.68 18.17
C VAL A 459 -2.79 3.25 16.71
N PRO A 460 -2.34 4.05 15.72
CA PRO A 460 -2.12 3.57 14.35
C PRO A 460 -0.98 2.55 14.29
N MET A 461 -1.26 1.38 13.73
CA MET A 461 -0.30 0.32 13.39
C MET A 461 -0.21 0.19 11.87
N MET A 462 1.01 0.13 11.30
CA MET A 462 1.21 0.07 9.85
C MET A 462 2.33 -0.87 9.43
N CYS A 463 2.05 -1.68 8.43
CA CYS A 463 2.96 -2.65 7.84
C CYS A 463 3.98 -1.97 6.92
N ASP A 464 5.22 -2.45 6.91
CA ASP A 464 6.23 -2.12 5.92
C ASP A 464 6.85 -3.41 5.36
N TRP A 465 6.43 -3.78 4.16
CA TRP A 465 6.91 -4.94 3.42
C TRP A 465 8.42 -4.87 3.14
N GLY A 466 8.93 -3.66 2.87
CA GLY A 466 10.34 -3.43 2.52
C GLY A 466 11.28 -3.59 3.71
N ARG A 467 10.81 -3.26 4.92
CA ARG A 467 11.54 -3.44 6.18
C ARG A 467 11.23 -4.75 6.89
N GLY A 468 10.14 -5.42 6.53
CA GLY A 468 9.66 -6.61 7.21
C GLY A 468 9.23 -6.33 8.65
N GLN A 469 8.48 -5.25 8.85
CA GLN A 469 8.21 -4.68 10.17
C GLN A 469 6.80 -4.07 10.23
N LEU A 470 6.04 -4.41 11.27
CA LEU A 470 4.90 -3.65 11.76
C LEU A 470 5.43 -2.54 12.67
N PHE A 471 4.99 -1.32 12.42
CA PHE A 471 5.32 -0.13 13.20
C PHE A 471 4.11 0.37 13.98
N ILE A 472 4.35 0.89 15.19
CA ILE A 472 3.40 1.75 15.90
C ILE A 472 3.77 3.20 15.60
N HIS A 473 2.78 4.06 15.38
CA HIS A 473 2.96 5.51 15.28
C HIS A 473 2.35 6.18 16.52
N ARG A 474 3.21 6.68 17.41
CA ARG A 474 2.80 7.44 18.60
C ARG A 474 2.41 8.85 18.17
N ILE A 475 1.11 9.14 18.14
CA ILE A 475 0.57 10.44 17.73
C ILE A 475 0.32 11.36 18.92
N SER A 476 0.58 12.65 18.76
CA SER A 476 0.30 13.70 19.75
C SER A 476 -0.42 14.87 19.09
N PRO A 477 -1.52 15.42 19.65
CA PRO A 477 -2.25 16.52 19.02
C PRO A 477 -1.40 17.77 18.77
N ASP A 478 -1.53 18.35 17.58
CA ASP A 478 -0.92 19.61 17.15
C ASP A 478 -1.93 20.40 16.31
N GLY A 479 -2.57 21.40 16.94
CA GLY A 479 -3.61 22.21 16.30
C GLY A 479 -4.74 21.35 15.72
N PRO A 480 -5.10 21.48 14.43
CA PRO A 480 -6.06 20.60 13.76
C PRO A 480 -5.51 19.23 13.32
N SER A 481 -4.28 18.86 13.73
CA SER A 481 -3.56 17.67 13.26
C SER A 481 -2.76 17.03 14.41
N PHE A 482 -1.66 16.35 14.08
CA PHE A 482 -0.81 15.63 15.01
C PHE A 482 0.68 15.79 14.66
N THR A 483 1.55 15.68 15.66
CA THR A 483 2.93 15.21 15.49
C THR A 483 2.99 13.69 15.69
N GLN A 484 4.12 13.06 15.35
CA GLN A 484 4.29 11.62 15.54
C GLN A 484 5.71 11.21 15.92
N GLU A 485 5.84 10.06 16.58
CA GLU A 485 7.06 9.26 16.71
C GLU A 485 6.81 7.83 16.20
N GLN A 486 7.80 7.20 15.58
CA GLN A 486 7.68 5.86 14.99
C GLN A 486 8.42 4.81 15.83
N GLU A 487 7.69 3.81 16.33
CA GLU A 487 8.19 2.70 17.15
C GLU A 487 8.24 1.39 16.35
N ASN A 488 9.35 0.64 16.46
CA ASN A 488 9.43 -0.73 15.94
C ASN A 488 8.60 -1.66 16.84
N PHE A 489 7.56 -2.29 16.30
CA PHE A 489 6.70 -3.18 17.09
C PHE A 489 6.95 -4.67 16.79
N ILE A 490 6.36 -5.23 15.73
CA ILE A 490 6.45 -6.67 15.40
C ILE A 490 7.25 -6.87 14.12
N LYS A 491 8.29 -7.70 14.16
CA LYS A 491 9.12 -8.00 12.99
C LYS A 491 8.56 -9.21 12.24
N CYS A 492 8.16 -9.03 10.98
CA CYS A 492 7.53 -10.04 10.14
C CYS A 492 8.02 -9.87 8.70
N GLY A 493 8.74 -10.87 8.17
CA GLY A 493 9.33 -10.79 6.83
C GLY A 493 8.26 -10.60 5.74
N ARG A 494 8.39 -9.56 4.91
CA ARG A 494 7.44 -9.21 3.85
C ARG A 494 5.97 -9.18 4.32
N ILE A 495 5.75 -8.56 5.48
CA ILE A 495 4.43 -8.24 6.02
C ILE A 495 3.59 -7.48 4.98
N THR A 496 2.35 -7.92 4.80
CA THR A 496 1.42 -7.36 3.81
C THR A 496 0.21 -6.72 4.45
N ASP A 497 -0.30 -7.25 5.55
CA ASP A 497 -1.54 -6.74 6.15
C ASP A 497 -1.70 -7.11 7.62
N VAL A 498 -2.58 -6.39 8.34
CA VAL A 498 -2.83 -6.54 9.77
C VAL A 498 -4.27 -6.15 10.13
N ASP A 499 -4.95 -6.98 10.91
CA ASP A 499 -6.30 -6.69 11.44
C ASP A 499 -6.57 -7.49 12.74
N CYS A 500 -7.64 -7.19 13.46
CA CYS A 500 -8.01 -7.87 14.71
C CYS A 500 -9.47 -8.33 14.75
N ASP A 501 -9.80 -9.27 15.63
CA ASP A 501 -11.18 -9.62 15.98
C ASP A 501 -11.68 -8.83 17.22
N GLY A 502 -12.95 -9.02 17.60
CA GLY A 502 -13.56 -8.36 18.77
C GLY A 502 -13.16 -8.97 20.12
N SER A 503 -12.31 -10.00 20.14
CA SER A 503 -11.67 -10.54 21.35
C SER A 503 -10.26 -9.97 21.56
N GLY A 504 -9.76 -9.20 20.58
CA GLY A 504 -8.42 -8.64 20.56
C GLY A 504 -7.35 -9.56 19.96
N ARG A 505 -7.68 -10.68 19.32
CA ARG A 505 -6.66 -11.46 18.59
C ARG A 505 -6.16 -10.63 17.41
N LEU A 506 -4.85 -10.35 17.36
CA LEU A 506 -4.21 -9.64 16.25
C LEU A 506 -3.74 -10.66 15.22
N PHE A 507 -4.04 -10.43 13.94
CA PHE A 507 -3.64 -11.30 12.83
C PHE A 507 -2.74 -10.53 11.85
N ILE A 508 -1.72 -11.21 11.32
CA ILE A 508 -0.73 -10.63 10.41
C ILE A 508 -0.63 -11.50 9.15
N GLY A 509 -0.89 -10.88 7.99
CA GLY A 509 -0.66 -11.47 6.68
C GLY A 509 0.78 -11.25 6.19
N SER A 510 1.35 -12.26 5.53
CA SER A 510 2.72 -12.19 4.99
C SER A 510 2.87 -12.86 3.62
N TRP A 511 3.77 -12.30 2.81
CA TRP A 511 4.33 -12.93 1.61
C TRP A 511 5.58 -13.78 1.88
N SER A 512 6.23 -13.60 3.03
CA SER A 512 7.49 -14.26 3.44
C SER A 512 8.63 -14.08 2.43
N ASN A 513 8.83 -15.06 1.52
CA ASN A 513 9.82 -15.02 0.44
C ASN A 513 9.21 -14.77 -0.96
N SER A 514 7.88 -14.63 -1.05
CA SER A 514 7.14 -14.39 -2.30
C SER A 514 7.38 -12.97 -2.84
N GLY A 515 7.56 -12.85 -4.17
CA GLY A 515 7.97 -11.60 -4.82
C GLY A 515 6.84 -10.89 -5.55
N PHE A 516 7.17 -9.84 -6.29
CA PHE A 516 6.21 -9.04 -7.08
C PHE A 516 5.45 -9.81 -8.17
N LYS A 517 5.70 -11.11 -8.37
CA LYS A 517 4.96 -11.99 -9.31
C LYS A 517 4.30 -13.18 -8.59
N GLY A 518 3.93 -12.99 -7.33
CA GLY A 518 3.37 -14.01 -6.46
C GLY A 518 4.44 -14.96 -5.88
N GLY A 519 3.97 -16.03 -5.24
CA GLY A 519 4.82 -17.08 -4.67
C GLY A 519 4.04 -18.13 -3.89
N THR A 520 4.76 -18.85 -3.02
CA THR A 520 4.26 -19.99 -2.24
C THR A 520 4.78 -20.02 -0.79
N GLY A 521 5.38 -18.93 -0.30
CA GLY A 521 5.96 -18.87 1.05
C GLY A 521 5.14 -18.13 2.11
N GLY A 522 4.05 -17.46 1.72
CA GLY A 522 3.23 -16.65 2.60
C GLY A 522 2.55 -17.42 3.72
N TYR A 523 2.00 -16.71 4.70
CA TYR A 523 1.32 -17.30 5.86
C TYR A 523 0.41 -16.27 6.55
N VAL A 524 -0.39 -16.71 7.51
CA VAL A 524 -1.03 -15.86 8.52
C VAL A 524 -0.47 -16.23 9.90
N ALA A 525 -0.14 -15.23 10.71
CA ALA A 525 0.24 -15.39 12.11
C ALA A 525 -0.82 -14.74 13.03
N ARG A 526 -1.03 -15.32 14.22
CA ARG A 526 -1.84 -14.77 15.30
C ARG A 526 -0.92 -14.27 16.41
N VAL A 527 -1.23 -13.12 17.02
CA VAL A 527 -0.49 -12.53 18.14
C VAL A 527 -1.45 -12.13 19.25
N VAL A 528 -1.10 -12.46 20.50
CA VAL A 528 -1.83 -12.12 21.72
C VAL A 528 -0.86 -11.86 22.88
N PRO A 529 -1.25 -11.12 23.94
CA PRO A 529 -0.47 -11.04 25.18
C PRO A 529 -0.30 -12.40 25.87
N LYS A 530 0.80 -12.60 26.61
CA LYS A 530 1.13 -13.85 27.32
C LYS A 530 0.04 -14.36 28.28
N ASN A 531 -0.66 -13.44 28.93
CA ASN A 531 -1.73 -13.73 29.92
C ASN A 531 -3.11 -13.36 29.36
N TRP A 532 -3.30 -13.38 28.04
CA TRP A 532 -4.57 -13.07 27.40
C TRP A 532 -5.53 -14.25 27.50
N GLU A 533 -6.80 -13.95 27.80
CA GLU A 533 -7.89 -14.91 27.86
C GLU A 533 -8.88 -14.61 26.74
N TYR A 534 -9.32 -15.64 26.00
CA TYR A 534 -10.33 -15.47 24.97
C TYR A 534 -11.67 -15.00 25.56
N LYS A 535 -12.21 -13.94 24.98
CA LYS A 535 -13.55 -13.44 25.28
C LYS A 535 -14.37 -13.45 24.00
N ALA A 536 -15.34 -14.36 23.94
CA ALA A 536 -16.21 -14.51 22.79
C ALA A 536 -16.93 -13.20 22.45
N PHE A 537 -17.01 -12.90 21.16
CA PHE A 537 -17.74 -11.72 20.68
C PHE A 537 -19.24 -11.83 21.00
N PRO A 538 -19.90 -10.76 21.50
CA PRO A 538 -21.32 -10.81 21.83
C PRO A 538 -22.19 -11.24 20.64
N ASN A 539 -23.11 -12.18 20.86
CA ASN A 539 -24.08 -12.57 19.84
C ASN A 539 -25.13 -11.46 19.66
N LEU A 540 -24.81 -10.50 18.77
CA LEU A 540 -25.62 -9.31 18.52
C LEU A 540 -27.08 -9.65 18.18
N LYS A 541 -27.34 -10.77 17.47
CA LYS A 541 -28.70 -11.23 17.12
C LYS A 541 -29.57 -11.49 18.37
N LYS A 542 -28.97 -11.84 19.51
CA LYS A 542 -29.67 -12.08 20.80
C LYS A 542 -29.84 -10.83 21.67
N CYS A 543 -29.07 -9.77 21.44
CA CYS A 543 -29.17 -8.52 22.19
C CYS A 543 -30.48 -7.77 21.90
N ASN A 544 -31.09 -7.15 22.92
CA ASN A 544 -32.19 -6.20 22.72
C ASN A 544 -31.66 -4.82 22.26
N THR A 545 -32.54 -3.84 22.03
CA THR A 545 -32.13 -2.50 21.55
C THR A 545 -31.29 -1.71 22.56
N VAL A 546 -31.51 -1.89 23.86
CA VAL A 546 -30.74 -1.25 24.93
C VAL A 546 -29.35 -1.88 25.03
N ASP A 547 -29.27 -3.22 24.98
CA ASP A 547 -28.00 -3.94 25.02
C ASP A 547 -27.12 -3.60 23.80
N LEU A 548 -27.71 -3.54 22.60
CA LEU A 548 -27.00 -3.10 21.39
C LEU A 548 -26.48 -1.66 21.51
N ALA A 549 -27.28 -0.74 22.04
CA ALA A 549 -26.81 0.63 22.27
C ALA A 549 -25.70 0.69 23.33
N ASN A 550 -25.77 -0.14 24.37
CA ASN A 550 -24.72 -0.25 25.39
C ASN A 550 -23.40 -0.79 24.81
N LEU A 551 -23.42 -1.62 23.75
CA LEU A 551 -22.21 -2.03 23.04
C LEU A 551 -21.50 -0.87 22.31
N LEU A 552 -22.13 0.30 22.12
CA LEU A 552 -21.44 1.51 21.65
C LEU A 552 -20.57 2.16 22.74
N ARG A 553 -20.73 1.78 24.02
CA ARG A 553 -19.99 2.29 25.19
C ARG A 553 -18.67 1.54 25.45
N THR A 554 -18.39 0.47 24.72
CA THR A 554 -17.21 -0.40 24.93
C THR A 554 -15.90 0.24 24.44
N HIS A 555 -14.78 -0.19 25.01
CA HIS A 555 -13.43 0.14 24.55
C HIS A 555 -13.00 -0.64 23.29
N SER A 556 -13.74 -1.65 22.85
CA SER A 556 -13.44 -2.38 21.60
C SER A 556 -13.92 -1.57 20.37
N ALA A 557 -13.00 -1.12 19.53
CA ALA A 557 -13.35 -0.43 18.28
C ALA A 557 -14.11 -1.36 17.32
N LYS A 558 -13.70 -2.62 17.21
CA LYS A 558 -14.40 -3.65 16.43
C LYS A 558 -15.85 -3.82 16.93
N THR A 559 -16.05 -3.93 18.25
CA THR A 559 -17.39 -4.10 18.82
C THR A 559 -18.28 -2.89 18.57
N ARG A 560 -17.78 -1.65 18.74
CA ARG A 560 -18.59 -0.45 18.44
C ARG A 560 -19.05 -0.42 16.98
N LEU A 561 -18.17 -0.75 16.03
CA LEU A 561 -18.52 -0.78 14.60
C LEU A 561 -19.58 -1.86 14.30
N HIS A 562 -19.37 -3.10 14.74
CA HIS A 562 -20.32 -4.18 14.42
C HIS A 562 -21.66 -4.04 15.17
N ALA A 563 -21.66 -3.51 16.39
CA ALA A 563 -22.90 -3.14 17.09
C ALA A 563 -23.67 -2.04 16.35
N GLN A 564 -22.99 -0.99 15.86
CA GLN A 564 -23.61 0.01 14.98
C GLN A 564 -24.24 -0.66 13.75
N GLN A 565 -23.51 -1.52 13.04
CA GLN A 565 -24.03 -2.13 11.81
C GLN A 565 -25.27 -3.00 12.06
N GLU A 566 -25.36 -3.71 13.19
CA GLU A 566 -26.58 -4.43 13.58
C GLU A 566 -27.74 -3.49 13.95
N ILE A 567 -27.47 -2.37 14.64
CA ILE A 567 -28.48 -1.32 14.92
C ILE A 567 -29.04 -0.76 13.61
N LEU A 568 -28.16 -0.42 12.65
CA LEU A 568 -28.56 0.11 11.35
C LEU A 568 -29.37 -0.92 10.54
N ARG A 569 -29.00 -2.20 10.59
CA ARG A 569 -29.73 -3.29 9.94
C ARG A 569 -31.14 -3.50 10.50
N ARG A 570 -31.34 -3.28 11.81
CA ARG A 570 -32.66 -3.39 12.46
C ARG A 570 -33.53 -2.15 12.29
N GLY A 571 -32.93 -0.99 12.10
CA GLY A 571 -33.64 0.28 12.17
C GLY A 571 -34.12 0.61 13.60
N GLY A 572 -35.00 1.60 13.72
CA GLY A 572 -35.61 1.99 14.99
C GLY A 572 -35.74 3.51 15.17
N SER A 573 -36.13 3.93 16.37
CA SER A 573 -36.32 5.35 16.73
C SER A 573 -35.02 6.09 17.03
N GLY A 574 -33.92 5.37 17.29
CA GLY A 574 -32.65 5.93 17.72
C GLY A 574 -32.62 6.45 19.17
N LYS A 575 -33.67 6.24 19.98
CA LYS A 575 -33.77 6.75 21.35
C LYS A 575 -32.61 6.28 22.24
N GLU A 576 -32.31 4.99 22.20
CA GLU A 576 -31.26 4.36 23.01
C GLU A 576 -29.86 4.82 22.56
N VAL A 577 -29.67 5.03 21.25
CA VAL A 577 -28.44 5.58 20.66
C VAL A 577 -28.26 7.05 21.05
N LEU A 578 -29.32 7.85 21.00
CA LEU A 578 -29.29 9.25 21.42
C LEU A 578 -28.91 9.37 22.91
N ALA A 579 -29.42 8.47 23.76
CA ALA A 579 -29.04 8.40 25.16
C ALA A 579 -27.53 8.15 25.38
N VAL A 580 -26.85 7.44 24.47
CA VAL A 580 -25.38 7.30 24.48
C VAL A 580 -24.70 8.58 23.99
N ALA A 581 -25.20 9.23 22.94
CA ALA A 581 -24.59 10.44 22.37
C ALA A 581 -24.59 11.64 23.35
N VAL A 582 -25.67 11.82 24.12
CA VAL A 582 -25.83 12.93 25.08
C VAL A 582 -25.19 12.68 26.45
N ASP A 583 -24.80 11.44 26.75
CA ASP A 583 -24.21 11.06 28.03
C ASP A 583 -22.78 11.61 28.16
N LYS A 584 -22.60 12.62 29.01
CA LYS A 584 -21.31 13.28 29.24
C LYS A 584 -20.38 12.52 30.19
N VAL A 585 -20.83 11.42 30.80
CA VAL A 585 -20.03 10.60 31.73
C VAL A 585 -19.13 9.61 30.97
N ILE A 586 -19.55 9.16 29.78
CA ILE A 586 -18.79 8.21 28.97
C ILE A 586 -17.74 8.87 28.07
N ALA A 587 -16.73 8.08 27.71
CA ALA A 587 -15.62 8.52 26.86
C ALA A 587 -16.10 9.12 25.52
N PRO A 588 -15.51 10.24 25.05
CA PRO A 588 -15.92 10.90 23.81
C PRO A 588 -15.97 9.97 22.58
N LYS A 589 -15.04 9.03 22.42
CA LYS A 589 -15.04 8.04 21.32
C LYS A 589 -16.33 7.20 21.24
N CYS A 590 -16.94 6.88 22.39
CA CYS A 590 -18.21 6.15 22.45
C CYS A 590 -19.39 7.06 22.03
N ARG A 591 -19.36 8.32 22.44
CA ARG A 591 -20.35 9.34 22.04
C ARG A 591 -20.29 9.63 20.55
N VAL A 592 -19.09 9.69 19.96
CA VAL A 592 -18.87 9.85 18.52
C VAL A 592 -19.44 8.65 17.74
N ALA A 593 -19.20 7.42 18.21
CA ALA A 593 -19.83 6.24 17.61
C ALA A 593 -21.37 6.33 17.64
N ALA A 594 -21.96 6.81 18.73
CA ALA A 594 -23.41 7.05 18.83
C ALA A 594 -23.91 8.18 17.91
N ILE A 595 -23.16 9.29 17.78
CA ILE A 595 -23.47 10.42 16.87
C ILE A 595 -23.59 9.95 15.43
N PHE A 596 -22.59 9.19 14.93
CA PHE A 596 -22.62 8.69 13.56
C PHE A 596 -23.60 7.53 13.37
N THR A 597 -23.86 6.72 14.39
CA THR A 597 -24.97 5.75 14.39
C THR A 597 -26.31 6.47 14.22
N LEU A 598 -26.56 7.55 14.97
CA LEU A 598 -27.79 8.32 14.91
C LEU A 598 -27.98 9.01 13.55
N LYS A 599 -26.92 9.60 12.97
CA LYS A 599 -26.96 10.21 11.63
C LYS A 599 -27.31 9.17 10.55
N GLN A 600 -26.66 8.01 10.58
CA GLN A 600 -26.91 6.95 9.60
C GLN A 600 -28.32 6.34 9.75
N LEU A 601 -28.78 6.16 10.99
CA LEU A 601 -30.09 5.57 11.31
C LEU A 601 -31.27 6.47 10.94
N LEU A 602 -31.17 7.78 11.20
CA LEU A 602 -32.29 8.73 11.10
C LEU A 602 -32.18 9.70 9.92
N GLY A 603 -31.04 9.77 9.25
CA GLY A 603 -30.79 10.63 8.09
C GLY A 603 -30.94 12.12 8.43
N GLU A 604 -31.92 12.80 7.83
CA GLU A 604 -32.23 14.20 8.13
C GLU A 604 -32.93 14.36 9.50
N LYS A 605 -33.65 13.34 9.97
CA LYS A 605 -34.37 13.40 11.26
C LYS A 605 -33.42 13.50 12.46
N SER A 606 -32.13 13.20 12.30
CA SER A 606 -31.13 13.40 13.36
C SER A 606 -30.72 14.86 13.55
N HIS A 607 -30.92 15.74 12.56
CA HIS A 607 -30.36 17.10 12.57
C HIS A 607 -30.72 17.88 13.83
N LYS A 608 -31.99 17.81 14.25
CA LYS A 608 -32.51 18.46 15.47
C LYS A 608 -31.79 18.05 16.76
N ASP A 609 -31.22 16.84 16.80
CA ASP A 609 -30.55 16.28 17.97
C ASP A 609 -29.03 16.46 17.87
N LEU A 610 -28.46 16.34 16.68
CA LEU A 610 -27.06 16.69 16.42
C LEU A 610 -26.77 18.18 16.64
N LEU A 611 -27.73 19.06 16.29
CA LEU A 611 -27.63 20.50 16.57
C LEU A 611 -27.57 20.84 18.07
N LYS A 612 -27.95 19.93 18.97
CA LYS A 612 -27.81 20.12 20.43
C LYS A 612 -26.42 19.73 20.95
N LEU A 613 -25.59 19.12 20.09
CA LEU A 613 -24.26 18.61 20.44
C LEU A 613 -23.12 19.47 19.89
N ILE A 614 -23.43 20.49 19.09
CA ILE A 614 -22.42 21.43 18.52
C ILE A 614 -21.75 22.30 19.58
N ASP A 615 -22.42 22.55 20.71
CA ASP A 615 -21.91 23.33 21.84
C ASP A 615 -21.22 22.46 22.91
N ASP A 616 -21.17 21.13 22.72
CA ASP A 616 -20.46 20.22 23.64
C ASP A 616 -18.99 20.08 23.21
N PRO A 617 -18.01 20.63 23.94
CA PRO A 617 -16.63 20.72 23.47
C PRO A 617 -15.96 19.34 23.28
N ALA A 618 -16.52 18.26 23.86
CA ALA A 618 -16.00 16.91 23.68
C ALA A 618 -16.43 16.26 22.35
N VAL A 619 -17.49 16.76 21.69
CA VAL A 619 -18.06 16.15 20.48
C VAL A 619 -18.49 17.15 19.39
N ALA A 620 -18.31 18.45 19.60
CA ALA A 620 -18.70 19.52 18.67
C ALA A 620 -18.19 19.30 17.24
N GLU A 621 -16.90 18.94 17.09
CA GLU A 621 -16.29 18.58 15.81
C GLU A 621 -17.09 17.48 15.09
N HIS A 622 -17.42 16.42 15.80
CA HIS A 622 -18.09 15.23 15.27
C HIS A 622 -19.57 15.47 14.99
N ALA A 623 -20.25 16.29 15.80
CA ALA A 623 -21.60 16.74 15.54
C ALA A 623 -21.68 17.56 14.24
N LEU A 624 -20.74 18.50 14.03
CA LEU A 624 -20.64 19.28 12.79
C LEU A 624 -20.30 18.40 11.58
N ARG A 625 -19.33 17.48 11.71
CA ARG A 625 -19.00 16.51 10.66
C ARG A 625 -20.22 15.65 10.29
N ALA A 626 -20.93 15.11 11.27
CA ALA A 626 -22.12 14.29 11.04
C ALA A 626 -23.29 15.07 10.40
N LEU A 627 -23.48 16.35 10.75
CA LEU A 627 -24.49 17.21 10.11
C LEU A 627 -24.23 17.41 8.61
N ALA A 628 -22.97 17.56 8.20
CA ALA A 628 -22.59 17.81 6.80
C ALA A 628 -22.07 16.57 6.03
N ASP A 629 -22.08 15.38 6.64
CA ASP A 629 -21.42 14.20 6.08
C ASP A 629 -22.07 13.70 4.77
N ARG A 630 -23.41 13.55 4.72
CA ARG A 630 -24.12 13.06 3.52
C ARG A 630 -24.73 14.22 2.73
N LYS A 631 -24.21 14.47 1.54
CA LYS A 631 -24.67 15.53 0.62
C LYS A 631 -26.15 15.40 0.19
N THR A 632 -26.66 14.17 0.21
CA THR A 632 -28.06 13.81 -0.05
C THR A 632 -28.99 14.05 1.15
N GLN A 633 -28.46 14.48 2.30
CA GLN A 633 -29.18 14.62 3.57
C GLN A 633 -28.81 15.93 4.27
N LEU A 634 -28.74 17.03 3.52
CA LEU A 634 -28.36 18.36 4.01
C LEU A 634 -29.56 19.29 4.25
N ASN A 635 -30.79 18.85 3.93
CA ASN A 635 -31.97 19.67 4.08
C ASN A 635 -32.18 20.07 5.56
N GLY A 636 -32.50 21.34 5.79
CA GLY A 636 -32.68 21.91 7.12
C GLY A 636 -31.41 22.08 7.95
N VAL A 637 -30.20 21.82 7.42
CA VAL A 637 -28.94 22.08 8.14
C VAL A 637 -28.57 23.57 8.02
N PRO A 638 -28.49 24.34 9.11
CA PRO A 638 -28.27 25.79 9.06
C PRO A 638 -26.81 26.16 8.78
N VAL A 639 -26.54 26.74 7.61
CA VAL A 639 -25.21 27.24 7.20
C VAL A 639 -24.56 28.17 8.24
N LYS A 640 -25.37 28.97 8.96
CA LYS A 640 -24.91 29.86 10.04
C LYS A 640 -24.09 29.14 11.12
N VAL A 641 -24.48 27.92 11.51
CA VAL A 641 -23.79 27.15 12.55
C VAL A 641 -22.32 26.91 12.19
N PHE A 642 -22.03 26.60 10.93
CA PHE A 642 -20.65 26.41 10.49
C PHE A 642 -19.90 27.74 10.32
N LYS A 643 -20.57 28.81 9.86
CA LYS A 643 -19.97 30.16 9.80
C LYS A 643 -19.53 30.65 11.19
N ASP A 644 -20.30 30.33 12.24
CA ASP A 644 -19.94 30.64 13.62
C ASP A 644 -18.84 29.69 14.14
N ALA A 645 -18.89 28.40 13.82
CA ALA A 645 -17.88 27.42 14.21
C ALA A 645 -16.48 27.67 13.63
N LEU A 646 -16.35 28.42 12.52
CA LEU A 646 -15.06 28.94 12.04
C LEU A 646 -14.34 29.86 13.05
N LYS A 647 -15.06 30.41 14.03
CA LYS A 647 -14.54 31.28 15.10
C LYS A 647 -14.31 30.55 16.43
N HIS A 648 -14.55 29.23 16.46
CA HIS A 648 -14.46 28.42 17.67
C HIS A 648 -13.01 28.30 18.17
N GLN A 649 -12.79 28.18 19.49
CA GLN A 649 -11.43 28.16 20.07
C GLN A 649 -10.62 26.90 19.71
N ASN A 650 -11.28 25.74 19.58
CA ASN A 650 -10.64 24.50 19.11
C ASN A 650 -10.48 24.53 17.57
N PRO A 651 -9.25 24.49 17.02
CA PRO A 651 -9.01 24.55 15.58
C PRO A 651 -9.53 23.33 14.80
N ARG A 652 -9.73 22.18 15.45
CA ARG A 652 -10.36 21.01 14.80
C ARG A 652 -11.82 21.28 14.44
N VAL A 653 -12.53 22.03 15.28
CA VAL A 653 -13.90 22.51 15.02
C VAL A 653 -13.93 23.49 13.85
N GLN A 654 -12.93 24.39 13.75
CA GLN A 654 -12.79 25.31 12.62
C GLN A 654 -12.57 24.55 11.29
N VAL A 655 -11.71 23.52 11.28
CA VAL A 655 -11.46 22.68 10.10
C VAL A 655 -12.71 21.88 9.71
N ALA A 656 -13.41 21.26 10.66
CA ALA A 656 -14.68 20.58 10.43
C ALA A 656 -15.72 21.53 9.82
N ALA A 657 -15.79 22.77 10.30
CA ALA A 657 -16.69 23.79 9.78
C ALA A 657 -16.33 24.25 8.35
N ALA A 658 -15.05 24.47 8.05
CA ALA A 658 -14.59 24.83 6.71
C ALA A 658 -14.91 23.74 5.66
N VAL A 659 -14.65 22.46 6.01
CA VAL A 659 -15.04 21.31 5.18
C VAL A 659 -16.56 21.26 5.00
N ALA A 660 -17.33 21.39 6.09
CA ALA A 660 -18.79 21.37 6.04
C ALA A 660 -19.38 22.46 5.14
N LEU A 661 -18.88 23.70 5.21
CA LEU A 661 -19.32 24.80 4.35
C LEU A 661 -19.08 24.49 2.86
N GLY A 662 -17.95 23.89 2.51
CA GLY A 662 -17.70 23.40 1.14
C GLY A 662 -18.65 22.27 0.73
N ARG A 663 -19.01 21.36 1.66
CA ARG A 663 -19.96 20.27 1.40
C ARG A 663 -21.41 20.74 1.26
N LEU A 664 -21.80 21.83 1.91
CA LEU A 664 -23.15 22.42 1.84
C LEU A 664 -23.49 23.02 0.48
N GLY A 665 -22.50 23.45 -0.31
CA GLY A 665 -22.73 24.04 -1.63
C GLY A 665 -23.26 25.49 -1.63
N ASP A 666 -23.51 26.09 -0.46
CA ASP A 666 -24.02 27.45 -0.34
C ASP A 666 -22.92 28.50 -0.53
N LYS A 667 -22.96 29.23 -1.66
CA LYS A 667 -22.03 30.32 -1.97
C LYS A 667 -22.06 31.45 -0.93
N SER A 668 -23.11 31.60 -0.12
CA SER A 668 -23.14 32.56 1.00
C SER A 668 -22.05 32.29 2.06
N ALA A 669 -21.42 31.10 2.05
CA ALA A 669 -20.28 30.76 2.90
C ALA A 669 -18.98 31.52 2.55
N ALA A 670 -18.87 32.10 1.36
CA ALA A 670 -17.60 32.56 0.81
C ALA A 670 -16.86 33.58 1.68
N GLU A 671 -17.54 34.61 2.19
CA GLU A 671 -16.91 35.62 3.06
C GLU A 671 -16.34 35.03 4.36
N ALA A 672 -17.06 34.07 4.96
CA ALA A 672 -16.64 33.43 6.20
C ALA A 672 -15.43 32.50 5.95
N LEU A 673 -15.43 31.78 4.83
CA LEU A 673 -14.27 30.97 4.40
C LEU A 673 -13.06 31.86 4.07
N LEU A 674 -13.26 33.01 3.41
CA LEU A 674 -12.21 33.96 3.08
C LEU A 674 -11.47 34.46 4.33
N ALA A 675 -12.21 34.77 5.41
CA ALA A 675 -11.64 35.23 6.68
C ALA A 675 -10.65 34.25 7.34
N VAL A 676 -10.69 32.97 6.98
CA VAL A 676 -9.75 31.93 7.47
C VAL A 676 -8.85 31.35 6.38
N SER A 677 -8.92 31.88 5.14
CA SER A 677 -8.26 31.30 3.95
C SER A 677 -6.80 31.71 3.74
N ASN A 678 -6.31 32.73 4.45
CA ASN A 678 -4.95 33.26 4.31
C ASN A 678 -3.88 32.22 4.71
N PRO A 679 -2.82 32.02 3.91
CA PRO A 679 -1.74 31.12 4.28
C PRO A 679 -0.98 31.65 5.50
N PRO A 680 -0.47 30.78 6.41
CA PRO A 680 0.28 31.21 7.59
C PRO A 680 1.62 31.89 7.25
N LYS A 681 2.12 31.68 6.02
CA LYS A 681 3.27 32.38 5.45
C LYS A 681 2.97 32.73 4.00
N VAL A 682 3.22 33.98 3.63
CA VAL A 682 3.08 34.44 2.25
C VAL A 682 4.33 34.07 1.45
N ASP A 683 4.15 33.35 0.34
CA ASP A 683 5.24 33.02 -0.58
C ASP A 683 5.87 34.28 -1.20
N PRO A 684 7.19 34.50 -1.04
CA PRO A 684 7.87 35.69 -1.54
C PRO A 684 7.76 35.79 -3.08
N LEU A 685 7.68 37.02 -3.59
CA LEU A 685 7.77 37.29 -5.03
C LEU A 685 9.25 37.23 -5.48
N PRO A 686 9.52 36.92 -6.76
CA PRO A 686 10.86 37.09 -7.33
C PRO A 686 11.34 38.53 -7.15
N ILE A 687 12.60 38.73 -6.75
CA ILE A 687 13.18 40.06 -6.54
C ILE A 687 14.29 40.29 -7.58
N LEU A 688 14.20 41.42 -8.29
CA LEU A 688 15.24 41.85 -9.23
C LEU A 688 16.46 42.38 -8.45
N VAL A 689 17.50 41.56 -8.32
CA VAL A 689 18.74 41.94 -7.61
C VAL A 689 19.80 42.43 -8.61
N SER A 690 20.25 43.67 -8.45
CA SER A 690 21.37 44.23 -9.23
C SER A 690 22.65 43.42 -9.01
N PRO A 691 23.38 43.03 -10.07
CA PRO A 691 24.55 42.16 -9.92
C PRO A 691 25.71 42.88 -9.22
N PRO A 692 26.42 42.24 -8.27
CA PRO A 692 27.63 42.79 -7.68
C PRO A 692 28.76 42.86 -8.71
N VAL A 693 29.61 43.89 -8.60
CA VAL A 693 30.71 44.17 -9.54
C VAL A 693 31.85 43.16 -9.36
N GLU A 694 31.77 42.02 -10.07
CA GLU A 694 32.82 40.99 -10.10
C GLU A 694 34.08 41.50 -10.84
N LYS A 695 35.14 41.86 -10.09
CA LYS A 695 36.49 42.12 -10.66
C LYS A 695 37.04 40.87 -11.34
N ARG A 696 37.04 40.84 -12.68
CA ARG A 696 37.60 39.71 -13.46
C ARG A 696 39.13 39.71 -13.43
N ARG A 697 39.73 38.64 -12.89
CA ARG A 697 40.98 38.06 -13.39
C ARG A 697 40.72 36.60 -13.75
N SER A 698 40.48 36.32 -15.02
CA SER A 698 40.30 34.95 -15.51
C SER A 698 41.64 34.19 -15.48
N PRO A 699 41.67 32.91 -15.05
CA PRO A 699 42.76 32.02 -15.44
C PRO A 699 42.70 31.77 -16.95
N ILE A 700 43.85 31.42 -17.55
CA ILE A 700 43.90 30.98 -18.95
C ILE A 700 43.05 29.70 -19.08
N LEU A 701 41.99 29.80 -19.88
CA LEU A 701 40.95 28.78 -20.06
C LEU A 701 40.68 28.62 -21.55
N HIS A 702 41.00 27.45 -22.10
CA HIS A 702 40.69 27.09 -23.47
C HIS A 702 39.38 26.29 -23.48
N GLN A 703 38.48 26.55 -24.43
CA GLN A 703 37.17 25.89 -24.51
C GLN A 703 36.81 25.53 -25.94
N SER A 704 36.07 24.43 -26.12
CA SER A 704 35.43 24.09 -27.39
C SER A 704 34.16 24.91 -27.62
N PRO A 705 33.60 24.95 -28.85
CA PRO A 705 32.16 25.19 -29.05
C PRO A 705 31.31 24.14 -28.30
N VAL A 706 29.99 24.31 -28.27
CA VAL A 706 29.11 23.17 -27.91
C VAL A 706 29.21 22.13 -29.03
N ILE A 707 29.45 20.88 -28.67
CA ILE A 707 29.57 19.75 -29.59
C ILE A 707 28.32 18.89 -29.47
N GLU A 708 27.71 18.61 -30.61
CA GLU A 708 26.60 17.68 -30.77
C GLU A 708 26.78 16.80 -32.02
N GLY A 709 26.02 15.72 -32.12
CA GLY A 709 26.09 14.79 -33.26
C GLY A 709 27.50 14.22 -33.47
N LYS A 710 28.00 14.27 -34.71
CA LYS A 710 29.36 13.80 -35.08
C LYS A 710 30.44 14.88 -34.96
N GLY A 711 30.13 16.04 -34.35
CA GLY A 711 31.08 17.13 -34.19
C GLY A 711 32.31 16.74 -33.35
N ILE A 712 33.44 17.38 -33.65
CA ILE A 712 34.69 17.26 -32.90
C ILE A 712 35.36 18.63 -32.76
N HIS A 713 36.26 18.76 -31.78
CA HIS A 713 37.12 19.92 -31.62
C HIS A 713 38.56 19.46 -31.37
N LYS A 714 39.54 20.10 -32.02
CA LYS A 714 40.96 19.84 -31.76
C LYS A 714 41.52 20.89 -30.82
N PHE A 715 42.02 20.46 -29.67
CA PHE A 715 42.86 21.27 -28.82
C PHE A 715 44.31 21.12 -29.25
N ASP A 716 45.01 22.25 -29.38
CA ASP A 716 46.44 22.36 -29.55
C ASP A 716 46.88 23.60 -28.76
N ILE A 717 47.43 23.39 -27.56
CA ILE A 717 47.56 24.42 -26.52
C ILE A 717 49.00 24.46 -26.03
N ASP A 718 49.57 25.66 -25.93
CA ASP A 718 50.81 25.90 -25.18
C ASP A 718 50.56 25.76 -23.67
N ILE A 719 51.22 24.77 -23.07
CA ILE A 719 51.17 24.46 -21.64
C ILE A 719 52.51 24.73 -20.94
N SER A 720 53.42 25.46 -21.59
CA SER A 720 54.76 25.74 -21.07
C SER A 720 54.71 26.30 -19.64
N GLY A 721 55.40 25.63 -18.71
CA GLY A 721 55.43 26.01 -17.30
C GLY A 721 54.15 25.73 -16.50
N TRP A 722 53.16 25.02 -17.07
CA TRP A 722 52.00 24.55 -16.31
C TRP A 722 52.43 23.41 -15.38
N LYS A 723 52.08 23.51 -14.08
CA LYS A 723 52.32 22.42 -13.11
C LYS A 723 51.19 21.39 -13.08
N GLU A 724 49.98 21.80 -13.46
CA GLU A 724 48.78 20.97 -13.47
C GLU A 724 48.02 21.10 -14.80
N LEU A 725 47.42 20.00 -15.26
CA LEU A 725 46.46 19.98 -16.36
C LEU A 725 45.07 19.61 -15.84
N HIS A 726 44.07 20.42 -16.20
CA HIS A 726 42.68 20.23 -15.84
C HIS A 726 41.88 20.05 -17.12
N LEU A 727 41.35 18.85 -17.32
CA LEU A 727 40.48 18.49 -18.45
C LEU A 727 39.04 18.40 -17.95
N THR A 728 38.15 19.28 -18.44
CA THR A 728 36.76 19.38 -17.93
C THR A 728 35.73 19.22 -19.04
N LEU A 729 34.66 18.48 -18.77
CA LEU A 729 33.52 18.22 -19.63
C LEU A 729 32.25 18.81 -19.02
N GLY A 730 31.78 19.95 -19.53
CA GLY A 730 30.51 20.58 -19.17
C GLY A 730 29.35 20.17 -20.08
N ASP A 731 28.12 20.39 -19.59
CA ASP A 731 26.88 20.09 -20.29
C ASP A 731 26.59 21.20 -21.32
N GLY A 732 26.19 20.82 -22.52
CA GLY A 732 25.80 21.74 -23.59
C GLY A 732 24.41 22.37 -23.39
N GLY A 733 23.71 22.05 -22.32
CA GLY A 733 22.44 22.65 -21.89
C GLY A 733 21.19 21.90 -22.35
N ASN A 734 21.28 20.60 -22.67
CA ASN A 734 20.13 19.84 -23.18
C ASN A 734 19.36 19.06 -22.09
N GLY A 735 19.94 18.87 -20.89
CA GLY A 735 19.33 18.13 -19.79
C GLY A 735 19.04 16.65 -20.05
N THR A 736 19.61 16.04 -21.09
CA THR A 736 19.27 14.66 -21.53
C THR A 736 19.95 13.56 -20.72
N GLY A 737 21.01 13.89 -19.97
CA GLY A 737 21.81 12.94 -19.19
C GLY A 737 22.63 11.97 -20.05
N ASN A 738 22.65 12.14 -21.37
CA ASN A 738 23.28 11.27 -22.36
C ASN A 738 24.62 11.82 -22.89
N ASP A 739 25.24 12.67 -22.08
CA ASP A 739 26.32 13.57 -22.44
C ASP A 739 27.69 12.88 -22.29
N HIS A 740 27.84 11.78 -23.02
CA HIS A 740 29.02 10.91 -23.01
C HIS A 740 30.10 11.52 -23.91
N GLY A 741 31.00 12.30 -23.30
CA GLY A 741 32.15 12.90 -23.98
C GLY A 741 33.43 12.08 -23.81
N ALA A 742 34.41 12.32 -24.68
CA ALA A 742 35.73 11.76 -24.51
C ALA A 742 36.84 12.67 -25.06
N TRP A 743 38.02 12.49 -24.47
CA TRP A 743 39.30 13.03 -24.92
C TRP A 743 39.99 11.96 -25.75
N PHE A 744 39.93 12.09 -27.08
CA PHE A 744 40.54 11.15 -28.03
C PHE A 744 41.97 11.58 -28.37
N ASP A 745 42.89 10.62 -28.39
CA ASP A 745 44.32 10.81 -28.62
C ASP A 745 44.94 12.00 -27.84
N PRO A 746 44.81 12.05 -26.51
CA PRO A 746 45.41 13.12 -25.71
C PRO A 746 46.92 12.91 -25.57
N LEU A 747 47.72 13.88 -26.03
CA LEU A 747 49.18 13.87 -26.07
C LEU A 747 49.76 15.10 -25.35
N LEU A 748 50.94 14.92 -24.75
CA LEU A 748 51.82 15.99 -24.29
C LEU A 748 53.07 16.00 -25.18
N VAL A 749 53.34 17.13 -25.86
CA VAL A 749 54.53 17.30 -26.71
C VAL A 749 55.64 17.98 -25.92
N LYS A 750 56.84 17.42 -25.99
CA LYS A 750 58.05 17.91 -25.33
C LYS A 750 58.78 18.96 -26.17
N LYS A 751 59.72 19.67 -25.55
CA LYS A 751 60.63 20.63 -26.24
C LYS A 751 61.44 20.02 -27.39
N ASP A 752 61.77 18.74 -27.30
CA ASP A 752 62.52 17.99 -28.32
C ASP A 752 61.64 17.47 -29.48
N GLY A 753 60.34 17.74 -29.46
CA GLY A 753 59.37 17.28 -30.46
C GLY A 753 58.81 15.87 -30.21
N THR A 754 59.32 15.12 -29.23
CA THR A 754 58.76 13.81 -28.86
C THR A 754 57.45 13.97 -28.08
N SER A 755 56.63 12.93 -28.00
CA SER A 755 55.30 12.98 -27.37
C SER A 755 55.07 11.88 -26.34
N ILE A 756 54.42 12.23 -25.23
CA ILE A 756 53.91 11.31 -24.20
C ILE A 756 52.40 11.21 -24.37
N LYS A 757 51.84 9.99 -24.34
CA LYS A 757 50.38 9.82 -24.28
C LYS A 757 49.89 10.16 -22.87
N LEU A 758 48.87 11.00 -22.78
CA LEU A 758 48.29 11.39 -21.48
C LEU A 758 47.59 10.20 -20.79
N THR A 759 47.22 9.15 -21.53
CA THR A 759 46.69 7.87 -21.02
C THR A 759 47.71 7.06 -20.22
N ASP A 760 48.99 7.24 -20.51
CA ASP A 760 50.09 6.50 -19.88
C ASP A 760 50.49 7.16 -18.54
N LEU A 761 50.03 8.41 -18.33
CA LEU A 761 50.15 9.14 -17.07
C LEU A 761 48.93 8.88 -16.17
N LYS A 762 49.20 8.65 -14.87
CA LYS A 762 48.15 8.48 -13.86
C LYS A 762 47.60 9.85 -13.42
N TRP A 763 46.32 10.12 -13.70
CA TRP A 763 45.62 11.28 -13.16
C TRP A 763 45.53 11.21 -11.63
N SER A 764 45.53 12.37 -10.96
CA SER A 764 45.40 12.47 -9.51
C SER A 764 43.95 12.50 -9.03
N LYS A 765 43.01 12.92 -9.89
CA LYS A 765 41.57 12.91 -9.59
C LYS A 765 40.75 12.79 -10.88
N ALA A 766 39.65 12.05 -10.83
CA ALA A 766 38.59 12.10 -11.82
C ALA A 766 37.22 12.17 -11.12
N ILE A 767 36.31 12.99 -11.65
CA ILE A 767 34.88 13.09 -11.28
C ILE A 767 34.07 13.01 -12.58
N GLN A 768 32.87 12.44 -12.52
CA GLN A 768 31.90 12.43 -13.61
C GLN A 768 30.47 12.43 -13.05
N GLY A 769 29.51 12.94 -13.82
CA GLY A 769 28.10 13.01 -13.39
C GLY A 769 27.47 11.61 -13.23
N TRP A 770 27.81 10.69 -14.13
CA TRP A 770 27.32 9.31 -14.13
C TRP A 770 28.36 8.33 -14.71
N GLY A 771 28.25 7.05 -14.36
CA GLY A 771 29.18 6.03 -14.85
C GLY A 771 30.60 6.17 -14.29
N LYS A 772 31.62 5.77 -15.06
CA LYS A 772 33.04 5.82 -14.66
C LYS A 772 33.95 6.41 -15.74
N THR A 773 34.79 7.37 -15.38
CA THR A 773 35.87 7.87 -16.25
C THR A 773 36.95 6.80 -16.41
N ARG A 774 37.30 6.45 -17.66
CA ARG A 774 38.22 5.33 -17.98
C ARG A 774 39.03 5.58 -19.26
N VAL A 775 40.26 5.05 -19.29
CA VAL A 775 41.05 4.91 -20.53
C VAL A 775 40.46 3.78 -21.37
N GLY A 776 40.29 3.98 -22.68
CA GLY A 776 39.84 2.96 -23.64
C GLY A 776 38.36 2.57 -23.55
N PHE A 777 37.60 3.14 -22.60
CA PHE A 777 36.16 2.88 -22.43
C PHE A 777 35.36 4.18 -22.32
N SER A 778 34.12 4.17 -22.82
CA SER A 778 33.13 5.23 -22.57
C SER A 778 32.55 5.13 -21.15
N ALA A 779 31.83 6.17 -20.70
CA ALA A 779 31.25 6.21 -19.35
C ALA A 779 30.30 5.05 -19.01
N THR A 780 29.65 4.46 -20.03
CA THR A 780 28.78 3.26 -19.89
C THR A 780 29.56 1.97 -19.62
N GLY A 781 30.88 1.97 -19.86
CA GLY A 781 31.73 0.77 -19.82
C GLY A 781 31.94 0.09 -21.18
N ALA A 782 31.29 0.52 -22.26
CA ALA A 782 31.56 0.03 -23.61
C ALA A 782 32.93 0.51 -24.13
N LYS A 783 33.58 -0.25 -25.03
CA LYS A 783 34.81 0.16 -25.73
C LYS A 783 34.67 1.57 -26.30
N LEU A 784 35.71 2.39 -26.18
CA LEU A 784 35.66 3.77 -26.62
C LEU A 784 35.75 3.88 -28.14
N ALA A 785 34.76 4.55 -28.73
CA ALA A 785 34.74 4.98 -30.12
C ALA A 785 34.13 6.38 -30.22
N ARG A 786 34.49 7.13 -31.26
CA ARG A 786 33.88 8.42 -31.62
C ARG A 786 32.44 8.24 -32.07
N LYS A 787 31.65 9.32 -32.06
CA LYS A 787 30.25 9.29 -32.52
C LYS A 787 30.07 9.02 -34.02
N ASP A 788 31.13 9.11 -34.82
CA ASP A 788 31.16 8.67 -36.22
C ASP A 788 31.47 7.18 -36.41
N GLY A 789 31.81 6.45 -35.34
CA GLY A 789 32.12 5.02 -35.36
C GLY A 789 33.61 4.67 -35.29
N LYS A 790 34.53 5.65 -35.38
CA LYS A 790 35.98 5.36 -35.30
C LYS A 790 36.37 4.87 -33.90
N GLU A 791 36.90 3.65 -33.80
CA GLU A 791 37.44 3.08 -32.55
C GLU A 791 38.62 3.90 -32.01
N MET A 792 38.75 3.96 -30.67
CA MET A 792 39.68 4.83 -29.96
C MET A 792 40.25 4.15 -28.71
N ASN A 793 41.29 3.34 -28.91
CA ASN A 793 42.01 2.67 -27.82
C ASN A 793 42.80 3.65 -26.94
N ASN A 794 43.29 4.75 -27.54
CA ASN A 794 44.08 5.79 -26.89
C ASN A 794 43.20 7.02 -26.58
N GLY A 795 42.29 6.89 -25.61
CA GLY A 795 41.41 7.99 -25.23
C GLY A 795 40.78 7.81 -23.87
N ILE A 796 40.25 8.89 -23.30
CA ILE A 796 39.65 8.91 -21.96
C ILE A 796 38.18 9.28 -22.08
N GLY A 797 37.29 8.29 -21.88
CA GLY A 797 35.84 8.49 -21.90
C GLY A 797 35.30 8.89 -20.53
N THR A 798 34.32 9.79 -20.50
CA THR A 798 33.71 10.34 -19.28
C THR A 798 32.27 10.82 -19.53
N HIS A 799 31.60 11.36 -18.51
CA HIS A 799 30.21 11.80 -18.53
C HIS A 799 30.09 13.20 -17.92
N SER A 800 29.25 14.05 -18.49
CA SER A 800 29.07 15.42 -18.01
C SER A 800 28.12 15.53 -16.80
N ILE A 801 28.44 16.24 -15.72
CA ILE A 801 29.61 17.11 -15.54
C ILE A 801 30.82 16.30 -15.08
N GLY A 802 31.91 16.35 -15.86
CA GLY A 802 33.11 15.55 -15.64
C GLY A 802 34.38 16.37 -15.59
N PHE A 803 35.37 15.92 -14.83
CA PHE A 803 36.63 16.62 -14.59
C PHE A 803 37.76 15.62 -14.32
N ILE A 804 38.92 15.81 -14.95
CA ILE A 804 40.14 15.01 -14.76
C ILE A 804 41.31 15.95 -14.42
N LYS A 805 42.03 15.62 -13.34
CA LYS A 805 43.19 16.37 -12.86
C LYS A 805 44.47 15.58 -13.05
N TYR A 806 45.49 16.22 -13.62
CA TYR A 806 46.89 15.79 -13.52
C TYR A 806 47.64 16.79 -12.66
N SER A 807 48.02 16.41 -11.42
CA SER A 807 48.71 17.31 -10.46
C SER A 807 50.22 17.45 -10.70
N LYS A 808 50.79 16.66 -11.62
CA LYS A 808 52.21 16.68 -11.98
C LYS A 808 52.30 16.46 -13.49
N LEU A 809 52.63 17.51 -14.22
CA LEU A 809 53.04 17.40 -15.62
C LEU A 809 54.57 17.19 -15.70
N PRO A 810 55.09 16.51 -16.74
CA PRO A 810 56.51 16.50 -17.04
C PRO A 810 57.00 17.94 -17.29
N GLU A 811 58.12 18.35 -16.68
CA GLU A 811 58.62 19.74 -16.77
C GLU A 811 59.04 20.13 -18.19
N GLU A 812 59.35 19.14 -19.01
CA GLU A 812 59.75 19.28 -20.40
C GLU A 812 58.57 19.32 -21.39
N ALA A 813 57.34 19.11 -20.91
CA ALA A 813 56.12 19.21 -21.72
C ALA A 813 55.73 20.69 -21.97
N VAL A 814 55.58 21.05 -23.24
CA VAL A 814 55.28 22.42 -23.69
C VAL A 814 53.98 22.53 -24.46
N ARG A 815 53.42 21.43 -24.98
CA ARG A 815 52.15 21.45 -25.73
C ARG A 815 51.19 20.35 -25.27
N PHE A 816 49.91 20.65 -25.15
CA PHE A 816 48.84 19.65 -25.04
C PHE A 816 48.06 19.58 -26.35
N GLN A 817 47.92 18.37 -26.89
CA GLN A 817 47.16 18.09 -28.11
C GLN A 817 46.10 17.02 -27.85
N CYS A 818 44.88 17.22 -28.33
CA CYS A 818 43.80 16.24 -28.18
C CYS A 818 42.65 16.51 -29.17
N THR A 819 41.96 15.47 -29.64
CA THR A 819 40.65 15.62 -30.27
C THR A 819 39.55 15.33 -29.26
N ALA A 820 38.70 16.30 -28.95
CA ALA A 820 37.56 16.14 -28.07
C ALA A 820 36.25 15.97 -28.87
N GLY A 821 35.30 15.19 -28.33
CA GLY A 821 33.97 15.02 -28.94
C GLY A 821 33.10 13.99 -28.23
N LEU A 822 31.92 13.71 -28.79
CA LEU A 822 31.01 12.70 -28.24
C LEU A 822 31.51 11.27 -28.52
N ALA A 823 31.32 10.40 -27.53
CA ALA A 823 31.50 8.96 -27.69
C ALA A 823 30.32 8.35 -28.48
N SER A 824 30.54 7.19 -29.11
CA SER A 824 29.52 6.42 -29.84
C SER A 824 28.24 6.18 -29.04
N THR A 825 28.38 6.00 -27.72
CA THR A 825 27.30 5.74 -26.75
C THR A 825 26.50 6.98 -26.31
N ALA A 826 26.80 8.19 -26.79
CA ALA A 826 26.00 9.38 -26.49
C ALA A 826 24.70 9.40 -27.31
N HIS A 827 23.53 9.52 -26.67
CA HIS A 827 22.23 9.59 -27.38
C HIS A 827 21.58 10.98 -27.24
N ARG A 828 21.67 11.81 -28.29
CA ARG A 828 21.26 13.23 -28.31
C ARG A 828 22.03 14.17 -27.37
N GLY A 829 23.15 13.70 -26.80
CA GLY A 829 23.99 14.49 -25.90
C GLY A 829 24.54 15.78 -26.54
N LYS A 830 24.76 16.81 -25.72
CA LYS A 830 25.41 18.07 -26.07
C LYS A 830 26.45 18.36 -25.00
N VAL A 831 27.68 18.67 -25.38
CA VAL A 831 28.80 18.84 -24.44
C VAL A 831 29.68 20.03 -24.78
N ARG A 832 30.40 20.57 -23.79
CA ARG A 832 31.51 21.51 -24.01
C ARG A 832 32.75 21.07 -23.23
N PHE A 833 33.89 21.09 -23.91
CA PHE A 833 35.17 20.70 -23.34
C PHE A 833 36.01 21.92 -22.95
N TYR A 834 36.80 21.78 -21.88
CA TYR A 834 37.66 22.83 -21.34
C TYR A 834 39.02 22.28 -20.96
N VAL A 835 40.07 23.04 -21.26
CA VAL A 835 41.46 22.74 -20.87
C VAL A 835 42.02 23.96 -20.14
N SER A 836 42.54 23.76 -18.93
CA SER A 836 43.06 24.84 -18.09
C SER A 836 44.18 24.41 -17.15
N ARG A 837 44.95 25.40 -16.67
CA ARG A 837 46.03 25.22 -15.67
C ARG A 837 45.55 25.21 -14.21
N SER A 838 44.25 25.39 -14.00
CA SER A 838 43.59 25.42 -12.70
C SER A 838 42.12 24.98 -12.82
N PRO A 839 41.47 24.57 -11.71
CA PRO A 839 40.09 24.07 -11.77
C PRO A 839 39.10 25.13 -12.29
N VAL A 840 38.22 24.73 -13.20
CA VAL A 840 37.16 25.58 -13.74
C VAL A 840 36.04 25.72 -12.70
N LYS A 841 35.94 26.88 -12.04
CA LYS A 841 34.97 27.13 -10.95
C LYS A 841 33.52 27.41 -11.40
N LYS A 842 33.32 27.86 -12.64
CA LYS A 842 32.00 28.08 -13.27
C LYS A 842 32.02 27.36 -14.63
N LEU A 843 31.30 26.25 -14.76
CA LEU A 843 31.15 25.51 -16.01
C LEU A 843 29.89 25.97 -16.75
N ALA A 844 29.91 25.95 -18.10
CA ALA A 844 28.66 26.02 -18.84
C ALA A 844 27.89 24.71 -18.64
N GLY A 845 26.57 24.83 -18.50
CA GLY A 845 25.71 23.74 -18.10
C GLY A 845 25.73 23.50 -16.59
N LYS A 846 24.87 24.24 -15.86
CA LYS A 846 24.19 23.61 -14.72
C LYS A 846 23.29 22.53 -15.34
N GLY A 847 23.71 21.26 -15.35
CA GLY A 847 22.78 20.18 -15.65
C GLY A 847 21.57 20.31 -14.73
N MET A 848 20.35 20.26 -15.30
CA MET A 848 19.10 20.86 -14.78
C MET A 848 19.21 21.41 -13.36
N GLU A 849 19.25 22.75 -13.24
CA GLU A 849 19.28 23.45 -11.95
C GLU A 849 18.28 22.83 -10.99
N ALA A 850 18.80 22.21 -9.92
CA ALA A 850 18.01 21.42 -9.00
C ALA A 850 16.90 22.30 -8.43
N ILE A 851 15.66 21.94 -8.75
CA ILE A 851 14.48 22.68 -8.33
C ILE A 851 14.49 22.71 -6.80
N PRO A 852 14.52 23.89 -6.16
CA PRO A 852 14.53 23.97 -4.70
C PRO A 852 13.33 23.24 -4.13
N GLU A 853 13.61 22.22 -3.32
CA GLU A 853 12.62 21.38 -2.67
C GLU A 853 12.15 22.07 -1.38
N GLY A 854 10.87 22.43 -1.35
CA GLY A 854 10.20 22.94 -0.17
C GLY A 854 9.73 21.84 0.80
N PRO A 855 9.28 22.21 2.00
CA PRO A 855 8.89 21.25 3.04
C PRO A 855 7.60 20.50 2.69
N HIS A 856 7.69 19.20 2.37
CA HIS A 856 6.53 18.33 2.08
C HIS A 856 6.35 17.17 3.08
N ALA A 857 7.23 17.08 4.07
CA ALA A 857 7.28 16.01 5.08
C ALA A 857 7.70 16.55 6.47
N ILE A 858 7.29 17.79 6.77
CA ILE A 858 7.47 18.47 8.05
C ILE A 858 6.07 18.92 8.48
N PRO A 859 5.62 18.66 9.74
CA PRO A 859 4.31 19.07 10.21
C PRO A 859 4.08 20.59 10.06
N ASN A 860 2.89 20.96 9.61
CA ASN A 860 2.47 22.36 9.49
C ASN A 860 0.97 22.48 9.78
N SER A 861 0.59 22.22 11.04
CA SER A 861 -0.80 22.23 11.50
C SER A 861 -1.53 23.55 11.18
N ALA A 862 -0.82 24.68 11.26
CA ALA A 862 -1.31 26.02 10.95
C ALA A 862 -1.71 26.23 9.46
N SER A 863 -1.26 25.39 8.53
CA SER A 863 -1.64 25.50 7.11
C SER A 863 -3.00 24.87 6.78
N ILE A 864 -3.50 23.98 7.63
CA ILE A 864 -4.61 23.07 7.30
C ILE A 864 -5.95 23.79 7.18
N LEU A 865 -6.33 24.64 8.15
CA LEU A 865 -7.58 25.42 8.07
C LEU A 865 -7.58 26.33 6.83
N PRO A 866 -6.55 27.16 6.58
CA PRO A 866 -6.44 27.90 5.34
C PRO A 866 -6.52 27.04 4.08
N HIS A 867 -5.94 25.83 4.10
CA HIS A 867 -5.99 24.92 2.97
C HIS A 867 -7.41 24.45 2.67
N VAL A 868 -8.10 23.85 3.64
CA VAL A 868 -9.47 23.35 3.42
C VAL A 868 -10.46 24.49 3.14
N ALA A 869 -10.24 25.69 3.70
CA ALA A 869 -11.06 26.86 3.39
C ALA A 869 -10.90 27.31 1.93
N ARG A 870 -9.68 27.29 1.38
CA ARG A 870 -9.45 27.56 -0.05
C ARG A 870 -10.04 26.46 -0.94
N GLN A 871 -9.91 25.19 -0.56
CA GLN A 871 -10.54 24.08 -1.29
C GLN A 871 -12.08 24.20 -1.30
N ALA A 872 -12.67 24.62 -0.19
CA ALA A 872 -14.10 24.95 -0.11
C ALA A 872 -14.47 26.13 -1.03
N LEU A 873 -13.69 27.23 -1.05
CA LEU A 873 -13.93 28.36 -1.97
C LEU A 873 -13.88 27.94 -3.45
N VAL A 874 -12.93 27.09 -3.82
CA VAL A 874 -12.82 26.52 -5.18
C VAL A 874 -14.01 25.61 -5.49
N SER A 875 -14.37 24.70 -4.58
CA SER A 875 -15.52 23.81 -4.76
C SER A 875 -16.87 24.52 -4.80
N LEU A 876 -16.97 25.71 -4.20
CA LEU A 876 -18.17 26.58 -4.25
C LEU A 876 -18.20 27.47 -5.49
N ASP A 877 -17.16 27.48 -6.34
CA ASP A 877 -17.01 28.44 -7.43
C ASP A 877 -17.22 29.89 -6.93
N ALA A 878 -16.55 30.22 -5.82
CA ALA A 878 -16.74 31.46 -5.06
C ALA A 878 -15.98 32.66 -5.65
N TRP A 879 -15.74 32.67 -6.96
CA TRP A 879 -14.80 33.58 -7.62
C TRP A 879 -15.10 35.07 -7.37
N ALA A 880 -16.37 35.48 -7.40
CA ALA A 880 -16.77 36.87 -7.24
C ALA A 880 -16.40 37.41 -5.84
N ALA A 881 -16.59 36.60 -4.79
CA ALA A 881 -16.18 36.96 -3.43
C ALA A 881 -14.65 36.99 -3.30
N CYS A 882 -13.93 36.09 -3.98
CA CYS A 882 -12.47 36.14 -3.99
C CYS A 882 -11.92 37.37 -4.72
N VAL A 883 -12.52 37.78 -5.84
CA VAL A 883 -12.13 39.02 -6.54
C VAL A 883 -12.45 40.25 -5.68
N GLY A 884 -13.63 40.30 -5.06
CA GLY A 884 -14.01 41.37 -4.13
C GLY A 884 -13.17 41.43 -2.84
N ALA A 885 -12.33 40.42 -2.58
CA ALA A 885 -11.39 40.39 -1.46
C ALA A 885 -9.96 40.86 -1.83
N ILE A 886 -9.71 41.24 -3.08
CA ILE A 886 -8.48 41.94 -3.50
C ILE A 886 -8.42 43.30 -2.77
N ASP A 887 -7.20 43.72 -2.41
CA ASP A 887 -6.91 44.88 -1.55
C ASP A 887 -7.57 44.88 -0.15
N THR A 888 -8.12 43.74 0.29
CA THR A 888 -8.55 43.50 1.68
C THR A 888 -7.51 42.66 2.44
N PRO A 889 -7.59 42.55 3.79
CA PRO A 889 -6.77 41.61 4.56
C PRO A 889 -6.86 40.14 4.10
N ASN A 890 -7.91 39.75 3.37
CA ASN A 890 -8.12 38.38 2.87
C ASN A 890 -7.53 38.11 1.47
N GLN A 891 -6.87 39.12 0.86
CA GLN A 891 -6.27 39.04 -0.47
C GLN A 891 -5.37 37.81 -0.67
N GLY A 892 -4.59 37.42 0.36
CA GLY A 892 -3.63 36.31 0.26
C GLY A 892 -4.31 34.97 -0.02
N GLY A 893 -5.35 34.65 0.76
CA GLY A 893 -6.16 33.44 0.57
C GLY A 893 -7.04 33.51 -0.68
N ALA A 894 -7.61 34.67 -0.97
CA ALA A 894 -8.43 34.90 -2.16
C ALA A 894 -7.67 34.65 -3.47
N LEU A 895 -6.50 35.26 -3.64
CA LEU A 895 -5.63 35.06 -4.82
C LEU A 895 -5.07 33.62 -4.89
N MET A 896 -4.90 32.94 -3.75
CA MET A 896 -4.54 31.51 -3.75
C MET A 896 -5.71 30.61 -4.19
N ALA A 897 -6.95 30.95 -3.88
CA ALA A 897 -8.11 30.19 -4.35
C ALA A 897 -8.35 30.41 -5.86
N LEU A 898 -8.27 31.66 -6.33
CA LEU A 898 -8.51 32.02 -7.74
C LEU A 898 -7.55 31.33 -8.72
N ARG A 899 -6.33 30.99 -8.31
CA ARG A 899 -5.37 30.16 -9.07
C ARG A 899 -5.92 28.82 -9.59
N TYR A 900 -6.98 28.32 -8.98
CA TYR A 900 -7.61 27.04 -9.32
C TYR A 900 -9.01 27.21 -9.93
N MET A 901 -9.44 28.44 -10.20
CA MET A 901 -10.74 28.76 -10.80
C MET A 901 -10.56 29.18 -12.27
N HIS A 902 -10.45 28.20 -13.17
CA HIS A 902 -10.46 28.43 -14.63
C HIS A 902 -11.86 28.80 -15.13
N ARG A 903 -12.37 29.94 -14.67
CA ARG A 903 -13.69 30.49 -14.95
C ARG A 903 -13.54 31.79 -15.78
N PRO A 904 -14.16 31.90 -16.97
CA PRO A 904 -14.03 33.07 -17.84
C PRO A 904 -14.20 34.43 -17.15
N GLU A 905 -15.26 34.59 -16.37
CA GLU A 905 -15.64 35.83 -15.70
C GLU A 905 -14.70 36.18 -14.54
N ALA A 906 -14.17 35.16 -13.85
CA ALA A 906 -13.16 35.34 -12.81
C ALA A 906 -11.85 35.86 -13.39
N VAL A 907 -11.46 35.36 -14.57
CA VAL A 907 -10.27 35.82 -15.29
C VAL A 907 -10.46 37.23 -15.83
N ASP A 908 -11.61 37.54 -16.42
CA ASP A 908 -11.89 38.88 -16.95
C ASP A 908 -11.83 39.93 -15.83
N ALA A 909 -12.44 39.66 -14.68
CA ALA A 909 -12.37 40.54 -13.51
C ALA A 909 -10.94 40.63 -12.92
N LEU A 910 -10.17 39.54 -12.91
CA LEU A 910 -8.75 39.58 -12.52
C LEU A 910 -7.89 40.42 -13.48
N ILE A 911 -8.17 40.38 -14.78
CA ILE A 911 -7.51 41.21 -15.80
C ILE A 911 -7.84 42.68 -15.57
N GLU A 912 -9.11 43.01 -15.29
CA GLU A 912 -9.53 44.39 -14.98
C GLU A 912 -8.81 44.94 -13.75
N TYR A 913 -8.80 44.20 -12.63
CA TYR A 913 -8.05 44.58 -11.43
C TYR A 913 -6.53 44.68 -11.67
N PHE A 914 -5.95 43.76 -12.45
CA PHE A 914 -4.53 43.75 -12.76
C PHE A 914 -4.07 44.97 -13.56
N GLU A 915 -4.88 45.38 -14.54
CA GLU A 915 -4.59 46.54 -15.39
C GLU A 915 -4.95 47.87 -14.71
N GLY A 916 -5.96 47.88 -13.82
CA GLY A 916 -6.43 49.07 -13.11
C GLY A 916 -5.65 49.44 -11.85
N THR A 917 -5.08 48.47 -11.11
CA THR A 917 -4.41 48.77 -9.82
C THR A 917 -3.07 49.50 -10.00
N THR A 918 -2.82 50.51 -9.17
CA THR A 918 -1.52 51.21 -9.08
C THR A 918 -0.54 50.54 -8.12
N GLU A 919 -1.03 49.72 -7.18
CA GLU A 919 -0.23 49.13 -6.11
C GLU A 919 0.65 47.98 -6.61
N SER A 920 1.97 48.18 -6.55
CA SER A 920 2.96 47.27 -7.17
C SER A 920 2.90 45.85 -6.60
N ASP A 921 2.78 45.69 -5.28
CA ASP A 921 2.70 44.38 -4.62
C ASP A 921 1.38 43.65 -4.96
N THR A 922 0.22 44.33 -4.89
CA THR A 922 -1.07 43.77 -5.34
C THR A 922 -0.99 43.36 -6.82
N ARG A 923 -0.50 44.23 -7.71
CA ARG A 923 -0.33 43.95 -9.13
C ARG A 923 0.51 42.69 -9.37
N GLN A 924 1.64 42.56 -8.67
CA GLN A 924 2.54 41.40 -8.78
C GLN A 924 1.94 40.11 -8.20
N ARG A 925 1.07 40.19 -7.19
CA ARG A 925 0.31 39.03 -6.66
C ARG A 925 -0.83 38.60 -7.58
N ILE A 926 -1.51 39.55 -8.22
CA ILE A 926 -2.50 39.25 -9.26
C ILE A 926 -1.80 38.59 -10.46
N ALA A 927 -0.64 39.11 -10.90
CA ALA A 927 0.17 38.51 -11.94
C ALA A 927 0.51 37.03 -11.67
N ARG A 928 0.85 36.65 -10.43
CA ARG A 928 1.07 35.24 -10.05
C ARG A 928 -0.16 34.38 -10.29
N SER A 929 -1.35 34.92 -10.05
CA SER A 929 -2.61 34.19 -10.20
C SER A 929 -2.99 34.08 -11.68
N LEU A 930 -2.83 35.16 -12.44
CA LEU A 930 -2.99 35.17 -13.90
C LEU A 930 -2.01 34.21 -14.60
N VAL A 931 -0.73 34.22 -14.24
CA VAL A 931 0.30 33.31 -14.78
C VAL A 931 -0.08 31.84 -14.55
N ARG A 932 -0.56 31.48 -13.35
CA ARG A 932 -1.08 30.13 -13.06
C ARG A 932 -2.25 29.77 -13.99
N LEU A 933 -3.13 30.73 -14.25
CA LEU A 933 -4.32 30.56 -15.09
C LEU A 933 -4.03 30.60 -16.59
N VAL A 934 -2.80 30.88 -17.07
CA VAL A 934 -2.46 30.81 -18.51
C VAL A 934 -2.75 29.41 -19.07
N ASN A 935 -2.50 28.36 -18.29
CA ASN A 935 -2.75 26.97 -18.64
C ASN A 935 -3.73 26.33 -17.64
N ARG A 936 -4.29 25.19 -18.03
CA ARG A 936 -4.91 24.21 -17.12
C ARG A 936 -4.28 22.84 -17.29
N GLU A 937 -4.51 21.93 -16.34
CA GLU A 937 -4.16 20.52 -16.53
C GLU A 937 -4.96 19.92 -17.69
N LYS A 938 -4.33 19.02 -18.45
CA LYS A 938 -5.03 18.28 -19.50
C LYS A 938 -6.05 17.34 -18.85
N PRO A 939 -7.31 17.28 -19.34
CA PRO A 939 -8.30 16.33 -18.81
C PRO A 939 -7.74 14.90 -18.76
N TYR A 940 -7.82 14.28 -17.60
CA TYR A 940 -7.25 12.96 -17.39
C TYR A 940 -8.15 11.87 -17.98
N ILE A 941 -7.62 11.16 -18.97
CA ILE A 941 -8.32 10.11 -19.72
C ILE A 941 -7.63 8.73 -19.61
N GLY A 942 -6.82 8.50 -18.57
CA GLY A 942 -6.18 7.19 -18.33
C GLY A 942 -4.98 6.89 -19.24
N GLU A 943 -4.68 7.77 -20.19
CA GLU A 943 -3.64 7.57 -21.20
C GLU A 943 -2.24 8.02 -20.77
N THR A 944 -2.11 8.72 -19.65
CA THR A 944 -0.86 9.34 -19.18
C THR A 944 -0.51 9.00 -17.72
N TRP A 945 0.74 8.61 -17.48
CA TRP A 945 1.34 8.34 -16.16
C TRP A 945 2.85 8.57 -16.26
N TRP A 946 3.46 9.04 -15.17
CA TRP A 946 4.86 9.49 -15.10
C TRP A 946 5.89 8.40 -14.83
N SER A 947 5.46 7.13 -14.84
CA SER A 947 6.24 6.02 -14.27
C SER A 947 6.43 6.20 -12.77
N THR A 948 7.38 5.49 -12.16
CA THR A 948 7.55 5.48 -10.70
C THR A 948 8.08 6.78 -10.10
N ARG A 949 8.42 7.80 -10.92
CA ARG A 949 9.00 9.09 -10.50
C ARG A 949 8.12 10.26 -10.99
N PRO A 950 7.68 11.19 -10.13
CA PRO A 950 6.80 12.31 -10.52
C PRO A 950 7.52 13.38 -11.33
N ASP A 951 6.73 14.28 -11.93
CA ASP A 951 7.22 15.55 -12.43
C ASP A 951 7.27 16.61 -11.32
N THR A 952 8.45 16.81 -10.74
CA THR A 952 8.69 17.79 -9.67
C THR A 952 8.66 19.25 -10.13
N ARG A 953 8.34 19.53 -11.40
CA ARG A 953 8.27 20.91 -11.94
C ARG A 953 6.95 21.60 -11.66
N GLY A 954 5.82 20.89 -11.69
CA GLY A 954 4.46 21.45 -11.57
C GLY A 954 4.16 22.67 -12.44
N PRO A 955 3.09 23.44 -12.17
CA PRO A 955 1.98 23.15 -11.26
C PRO A 955 0.90 22.27 -11.92
N TYR A 956 0.96 22.13 -13.25
CA TYR A 956 0.29 21.12 -14.05
C TYR A 956 1.36 20.20 -14.64
N TYR A 957 1.04 18.92 -14.80
CA TYR A 957 1.87 17.94 -15.50
C TYR A 957 1.83 18.17 -17.01
N TYR A 958 0.65 18.29 -17.61
CA TYR A 958 0.45 18.64 -19.02
C TYR A 958 -0.22 20.02 -19.13
N PRO A 959 0.54 21.12 -18.95
CA PRO A 959 0.01 22.47 -19.13
C PRO A 959 -0.60 22.60 -20.54
N THR A 960 -1.90 22.89 -20.58
CA THR A 960 -2.70 22.95 -21.79
C THR A 960 -3.43 24.29 -21.87
N PRO A 961 -3.37 25.00 -23.01
CA PRO A 961 -4.16 26.20 -23.24
C PRO A 961 -5.67 25.97 -23.13
N TRP A 962 -6.40 27.06 -22.90
CA TRP A 962 -7.85 27.10 -22.80
C TRP A 962 -8.39 28.47 -23.26
N GLU A 963 -9.71 28.67 -23.22
CA GLU A 963 -10.39 29.79 -23.89
C GLU A 963 -9.93 31.20 -23.45
N LYS A 964 -9.31 31.33 -22.28
CA LYS A 964 -8.76 32.62 -21.78
C LYS A 964 -7.25 32.76 -21.88
N THR A 965 -6.51 31.74 -22.34
CA THR A 965 -5.04 31.78 -22.43
C THR A 965 -4.53 33.03 -23.14
N ASP A 966 -5.07 33.33 -24.33
CA ASP A 966 -4.64 34.48 -25.13
C ASP A 966 -4.98 35.84 -24.49
N ALA A 967 -6.13 35.93 -23.82
CA ALA A 967 -6.55 37.14 -23.11
C ALA A 967 -5.61 37.44 -21.92
N ILE A 968 -5.27 36.40 -21.14
CA ILE A 968 -4.32 36.48 -20.04
C ILE A 968 -2.93 36.88 -20.54
N ILE A 969 -2.42 36.21 -21.58
CA ILE A 969 -1.12 36.51 -22.20
C ILE A 969 -1.07 37.97 -22.68
N LYS A 970 -2.11 38.44 -23.37
CA LYS A 970 -2.21 39.83 -23.86
C LYS A 970 -2.16 40.85 -22.73
N SER A 971 -2.87 40.60 -21.63
CA SER A 971 -2.88 41.48 -20.46
C SER A 971 -1.52 41.50 -19.73
N LEU A 972 -0.95 40.32 -19.47
CA LEU A 972 0.38 40.19 -18.87
C LEU A 972 1.44 40.89 -19.73
N MET A 973 1.41 40.75 -21.05
CA MET A 973 2.32 41.45 -21.97
C MET A 973 2.11 42.97 -22.01
N LYS A 974 0.85 43.44 -21.97
CA LYS A 974 0.52 44.88 -21.90
C LYS A 974 1.21 45.50 -20.68
N VAL A 975 0.97 44.95 -19.49
CA VAL A 975 1.57 45.44 -18.23
C VAL A 975 3.08 45.22 -18.18
N ALA A 976 3.60 44.10 -18.69
CA ALA A 976 5.04 43.84 -18.71
C ALA A 976 5.84 44.73 -19.69
N ASN A 977 5.17 45.38 -20.65
CA ASN A 977 5.77 46.32 -21.60
C ASN A 977 5.59 47.79 -21.18
N SER A 978 4.52 48.14 -20.45
CA SER A 978 4.25 49.52 -19.99
C SER A 978 4.57 49.78 -18.52
N GLY A 979 4.73 48.73 -17.71
CA GLY A 979 5.00 48.79 -16.28
C GLY A 979 6.48 48.86 -15.92
N ASP A 980 6.75 48.82 -14.61
CA ASP A 980 8.11 48.86 -14.08
C ASP A 980 8.90 47.56 -14.33
N SER A 981 10.23 47.67 -14.29
CA SER A 981 11.13 46.55 -14.56
C SER A 981 11.07 45.41 -13.54
N ALA A 982 10.64 45.68 -12.29
CA ALA A 982 10.45 44.64 -11.29
C ALA A 982 9.17 43.85 -11.56
N THR A 983 8.06 44.50 -11.93
CA THR A 983 6.83 43.83 -12.37
C THR A 983 7.09 42.96 -13.60
N ARG A 984 7.83 43.47 -14.61
CA ARG A 984 8.24 42.66 -15.79
C ARG A 984 9.06 41.43 -15.38
N PHE A 985 10.04 41.61 -14.49
CA PHE A 985 10.88 40.52 -13.98
C PHE A 985 10.08 39.47 -13.21
N VAL A 986 9.14 39.90 -12.36
CA VAL A 986 8.23 39.03 -11.60
C VAL A 986 7.39 38.18 -12.55
N ILE A 987 6.80 38.77 -13.61
CA ILE A 987 5.99 38.01 -14.57
C ILE A 987 6.85 36.96 -15.29
N SER A 988 8.05 37.31 -15.77
CA SER A 988 8.95 36.37 -16.46
C SER A 988 9.40 35.21 -15.56
N GLU A 989 9.87 35.48 -14.34
CA GLU A 989 10.29 34.41 -13.42
C GLU A 989 9.11 33.56 -12.92
N LEU A 990 7.90 34.11 -12.80
CA LEU A 990 6.69 33.33 -12.50
C LEU A 990 6.25 32.48 -13.71
N ALA A 991 6.33 32.99 -14.93
CA ALA A 991 5.98 32.22 -16.14
C ALA A 991 6.93 31.03 -16.32
N LYS A 992 8.23 31.26 -16.12
CA LYS A 992 9.28 30.23 -16.04
C LYS A 992 9.10 29.27 -14.85
N LYS A 993 8.56 29.75 -13.72
CA LYS A 993 8.19 28.86 -12.60
C LYS A 993 7.06 27.93 -13.05
N ASP A 994 5.96 28.49 -13.52
CA ASP A 994 4.70 27.77 -13.71
C ASP A 994 4.58 27.09 -15.09
N ARG A 995 5.64 27.16 -15.92
CA ARG A 995 5.68 26.63 -17.30
C ARG A 995 4.60 27.24 -18.20
N ALA A 996 4.35 28.53 -18.02
CA ALA A 996 3.51 29.34 -18.89
C ALA A 996 4.36 29.91 -20.04
N GLU A 997 4.01 29.59 -21.28
CA GLU A 997 4.64 30.19 -22.45
C GLU A 997 3.99 31.56 -22.71
N ILE A 998 4.75 32.64 -22.51
CA ILE A 998 4.30 34.02 -22.74
C ILE A 998 5.25 34.67 -23.75
N PRO A 999 4.92 34.70 -25.05
CA PRO A 999 5.82 35.18 -26.09
C PRO A 999 6.28 36.63 -25.88
N GLY A 1000 7.59 36.82 -25.67
CA GLY A 1000 8.21 38.13 -25.46
C GLY A 1000 8.69 38.42 -24.03
N LEU A 1001 8.68 37.43 -23.14
CA LEU A 1001 9.20 37.48 -21.76
C LEU A 1001 10.19 36.35 -21.42
#